data_AF-A0A3D5G5U8-F1
#
_entry.id   AF-A0A3D5G5U8-F1
#
_cell.length_a   1.000
_cell.length_b   1.000
_cell.length_c   1.000
_cell.angle_alpha   90.00
_cell.angle_beta   90.00
_cell.angle_gamma   90.00
#
_symmetry.space_group_name_H-M   'P 1'
#
loop_
_entity.id
_entity.type
_entity.pdbx_description
1 polymer ?
#
loop_
_entity_poly.entity_id
_entity_poly.type
_entity_poly.pdbx_seq_one_letter_code
_entity_poly.pdbx_strand_id
1 'polypeptide(L)'
;MSQDRKTPDDWSASESLEPKKDTSSLAYLRGRKNRAERLKELRNMLNSGKMPGEPLALPPSLSGENSEPLEADNPFWRRWLKKWQFWLAVSLMLSVGLGFMAIASLLNLSSQSNCSKMFWPTASANDRFFCALEAANKRTADDLLSAIELVNALPQDHPMRPRINGQIEGWTQDILRLGNVSFQEGKLQEAIAIARKVPENVPAYPMVEKQIEKWQSSWNDAEKIYRAAENHLRKEEWALAFRQATLLLDTGNTFWESTQYEALTKAIQATKAEGNKLVKARNTAEGGGLDNLVMGIKLAQGIDQKSYLYQAANRLIGELSKKILDIAQKRLEAGDWQQAIAIANQIPDAGNLQEQVKDFNDLANATGQALSGNVEGLSKAVAIAQNLNSDRPFYKKAQDLVTRWQQEIADLKTLDLASRLAAPGGVNDLRAAIAQLQTVPEANPRSAEARAQISRLSRQIELQEDSPFLQKANELANTGDPNALEAAVAQASRIGQGRALYGEAQTKIQAWIDRRQRLQDQPFLDRAQQLAASGNLTEAIEMARRIRPGRVLYDQARSSIRIWDVQSQSEQGLQSARQVAEAGTAEALEMAISLARQVPDGSSLRSQATEAIEEWSQRILAIGMEQSSSDLAGAIAILKKIPAGTRSFQEARSQIQVWEQSLNPPAAEPEPPVPPETEPSSSPNRF
;
A
#
# COMPACT_ATOMS: atom_id res chain seq x y z
N MET A 1 -35.62 -32.10 0.54
CA MET A 1 -35.21 -30.74 0.16
C MET A 1 -33.89 -30.88 -0.56
N SER A 2 -33.98 -30.75 -1.88
CA SER A 2 -33.07 -31.25 -2.89
C SER A 2 -31.89 -30.31 -3.13
N GLN A 3 -30.70 -30.93 -3.23
CA GLN A 3 -29.60 -30.45 -4.03
C GLN A 3 -29.86 -30.88 -5.48
N ASP A 4 -29.86 -29.93 -6.41
CA ASP A 4 -29.88 -30.18 -7.86
C ASP A 4 -28.67 -29.43 -8.45
N ARG A 5 -27.68 -30.12 -9.01
CA ARG A 5 -27.59 -30.84 -10.30
C ARG A 5 -27.05 -29.94 -11.43
N LYS A 6 -25.90 -30.39 -11.93
CA LYS A 6 -25.31 -30.15 -13.24
C LYS A 6 -26.33 -30.40 -14.36
N THR A 7 -26.18 -29.70 -15.49
CA THR A 7 -25.88 -30.34 -16.78
C THR A 7 -25.29 -29.36 -17.82
N PRO A 8 -24.36 -29.85 -18.67
CA PRO A 8 -23.76 -29.20 -19.84
C PRO A 8 -24.40 -29.68 -21.16
N ASP A 9 -23.91 -29.21 -22.31
CA ASP A 9 -23.74 -29.90 -23.63
C ASP A 9 -23.34 -28.81 -24.65
N ASP A 10 -22.17 -28.80 -25.31
CA ASP A 10 -21.52 -29.76 -26.23
C ASP A 10 -22.13 -29.74 -27.66
N TRP A 11 -21.38 -30.29 -28.62
CA TRP A 11 -21.55 -30.36 -30.10
C TRP A 11 -20.61 -29.41 -30.87
N SER A 12 -19.40 -29.78 -31.33
CA SER A 12 -18.81 -30.97 -31.99
C SER A 12 -18.84 -30.96 -33.52
N ALA A 13 -17.83 -31.62 -34.10
CA ALA A 13 -17.58 -32.05 -35.49
C ALA A 13 -16.67 -31.08 -36.30
N SER A 14 -15.36 -31.35 -36.41
CA SER A 14 -14.64 -32.41 -37.17
C SER A 14 -14.44 -32.05 -38.64
N GLU A 15 -13.19 -32.07 -39.11
CA GLU A 15 -12.68 -33.03 -40.11
C GLU A 15 -11.28 -32.58 -40.57
N SER A 16 -10.33 -33.50 -40.50
CA SER A 16 -8.96 -33.42 -41.03
C SER A 16 -8.89 -33.91 -42.48
N LEU A 17 -7.90 -33.42 -43.28
CA LEU A 17 -7.02 -34.19 -44.21
C LEU A 17 -6.34 -33.27 -45.27
N GLU A 18 -5.01 -33.44 -45.45
CA GLU A 18 -4.18 -32.95 -46.59
C GLU A 18 -4.49 -33.72 -47.91
N PRO A 19 -3.81 -33.57 -49.11
CA PRO A 19 -2.62 -32.78 -49.53
C PRO A 19 -2.67 -32.12 -50.96
N LYS A 20 -1.57 -31.39 -51.33
CA LYS A 20 -0.96 -31.08 -52.67
C LYS A 20 -1.86 -31.10 -53.96
N LYS A 21 -1.82 -30.16 -54.91
CA LYS A 21 -0.66 -29.58 -55.65
C LYS A 21 -1.13 -28.56 -56.73
N ASP A 22 -0.19 -27.71 -57.15
CA ASP A 22 0.04 -27.14 -58.50
C ASP A 22 -0.58 -25.81 -59.01
N THR A 23 0.35 -25.04 -59.61
CA THR A 23 0.26 -23.98 -60.66
C THR A 23 0.14 -22.49 -60.31
N SER A 24 1.34 -21.89 -60.18
CA SER A 24 1.90 -20.81 -61.03
C SER A 24 1.28 -19.41 -61.10
N SER A 25 2.21 -18.45 -60.97
CA SER A 25 2.22 -17.07 -61.46
C SER A 25 1.45 -16.02 -60.65
N LEU A 26 2.20 -15.17 -59.93
CA LEU A 26 2.36 -13.76 -60.29
C LEU A 26 3.18 -13.00 -59.24
N ALA A 27 4.01 -12.10 -59.76
CA ALA A 27 5.08 -11.42 -59.08
C ALA A 27 4.61 -10.48 -57.95
N TYR A 28 5.33 -10.52 -56.83
CA TYR A 28 5.29 -9.52 -55.77
C TYR A 28 5.90 -8.20 -56.26
N LEU A 29 5.06 -7.19 -56.47
CA LEU A 29 5.51 -5.80 -56.60
C LEU A 29 5.83 -5.24 -55.20
N ARG A 30 7.14 -5.11 -54.94
CA ARG A 30 7.70 -4.43 -53.77
C ARG A 30 7.36 -2.93 -53.84
N GLY A 31 6.73 -2.44 -52.77
CA GLY A 31 6.30 -1.06 -52.60
C GLY A 31 7.44 -0.03 -52.72
N ARG A 32 7.09 1.13 -53.28
CA ARG A 32 7.96 2.30 -53.46
C ARG A 32 8.56 2.77 -52.13
N LYS A 33 9.89 2.87 -52.09
CA LYS A 33 10.65 3.56 -51.05
C LYS A 33 10.47 5.08 -51.12
N ASN A 34 10.26 5.69 -49.96
CA ASN A 34 9.99 7.11 -49.73
C ASN A 34 11.26 7.98 -49.90
N ARG A 35 11.06 9.21 -50.38
CA ARG A 35 12.01 10.33 -50.59
C ARG A 35 13.08 10.49 -49.50
N ALA A 36 12.78 10.16 -48.24
CA ALA A 36 13.72 10.24 -47.13
C ALA A 36 14.88 9.23 -47.23
N GLU A 37 14.66 8.03 -47.78
CA GLU A 37 15.72 7.03 -47.97
C GLU A 37 16.65 7.41 -49.12
N ARG A 38 16.12 8.01 -50.19
CA ARG A 38 16.91 8.52 -51.34
C ARG A 38 17.82 9.70 -50.98
N LEU A 39 17.38 10.57 -50.07
CA LEU A 39 18.19 11.70 -49.62
C LEU A 39 19.36 11.29 -48.72
N LYS A 40 19.21 10.18 -47.98
CA LYS A 40 20.27 9.66 -47.11
C LYS A 40 21.38 8.99 -47.92
N GLU A 41 21.02 8.35 -49.03
CA GLU A 41 21.96 7.73 -49.97
C GLU A 41 22.75 8.77 -50.79
N LEU A 42 22.08 9.84 -51.25
CA LEU A 42 22.73 10.97 -51.94
C LEU A 42 23.69 11.76 -51.04
N ARG A 43 23.37 11.93 -49.75
CA ARG A 43 24.26 12.58 -48.78
C ARG A 43 25.51 11.75 -48.50
N ASN A 44 25.41 10.42 -48.54
CA ASN A 44 26.56 9.53 -48.37
C ASN A 44 27.47 9.50 -49.60
N MET A 45 26.93 9.71 -50.82
CA MET A 45 27.72 9.78 -52.06
C MET A 45 28.45 11.12 -52.25
N LEU A 46 27.93 12.22 -51.68
CA LEU A 46 28.58 13.54 -51.72
C LEU A 46 29.80 13.65 -50.80
N ASN A 47 29.86 12.85 -49.73
CA ASN A 47 30.99 12.84 -48.80
C ASN A 47 32.18 11.97 -49.26
N SER A 48 32.04 11.18 -50.34
CA SER A 48 33.08 10.25 -50.81
C SER A 48 33.89 10.71 -52.03
N GLY A 49 33.73 11.96 -52.47
CA GLY A 49 34.71 12.68 -53.31
C GLY A 49 35.32 11.92 -54.50
N LYS A 50 34.50 11.35 -55.39
CA LYS A 50 35.00 10.72 -56.62
C LYS A 50 34.01 10.91 -57.79
N MET A 51 34.32 11.87 -58.66
CA MET A 51 33.74 12.00 -60.01
C MET A 51 34.66 11.34 -61.04
N PRO A 52 34.11 10.92 -62.19
CA PRO A 52 34.63 11.48 -63.44
C PRO A 52 33.56 11.77 -64.51
N GLY A 53 33.71 12.94 -65.15
CA GLY A 53 33.69 13.12 -66.62
C GLY A 53 32.43 12.83 -67.44
N GLU A 54 31.74 13.90 -67.83
CA GLU A 54 30.80 14.09 -68.95
C GLU A 54 31.54 14.08 -70.33
N PRO A 55 30.92 14.22 -71.55
CA PRO A 55 29.49 14.43 -71.84
C PRO A 55 28.89 13.89 -73.18
N LEU A 56 27.58 14.21 -73.35
CA LEU A 56 26.79 14.48 -74.57
C LEU A 56 25.92 13.39 -75.26
N ALA A 57 24.60 13.68 -75.21
CA ALA A 57 23.60 13.75 -76.30
C ALA A 57 22.86 12.48 -76.84
N LEU A 58 21.56 12.43 -76.46
CA LEU A 58 20.32 12.14 -77.21
C LEU A 58 20.28 11.07 -78.34
N PRO A 59 19.27 10.16 -78.32
CA PRO A 59 18.78 9.49 -79.52
C PRO A 59 17.36 9.92 -79.95
N PRO A 60 17.03 9.81 -81.26
CA PRO A 60 15.75 10.19 -81.86
C PRO A 60 14.78 8.99 -82.03
N SER A 61 13.53 9.32 -82.40
CA SER A 61 12.46 8.40 -82.76
C SER A 61 12.54 7.90 -84.22
N LEU A 62 12.10 6.65 -84.42
CA LEU A 62 12.18 5.81 -85.61
C LEU A 62 11.27 6.24 -86.78
N SER A 63 11.83 6.10 -87.99
CA SER A 63 11.17 6.07 -89.30
C SER A 63 10.98 4.62 -89.76
N GLY A 64 9.95 4.33 -90.54
CA GLY A 64 9.73 3.05 -91.21
C GLY A 64 10.43 2.94 -92.57
N GLU A 65 11.13 1.82 -92.77
CA GLU A 65 11.16 0.91 -93.95
C GLU A 65 10.95 1.53 -95.36
N ASN A 66 11.80 1.32 -96.38
CA ASN A 66 12.32 0.05 -96.91
C ASN A 66 13.39 0.32 -98.00
N SER A 67 14.31 -0.63 -98.12
CA SER A 67 15.44 -0.88 -99.04
C SER A 67 15.02 -0.99 -100.52
N GLU A 68 15.85 -0.77 -101.57
CA GLU A 68 17.18 -1.31 -101.93
C GLU A 68 17.64 -0.66 -103.30
N PRO A 69 18.78 -1.00 -103.98
CA PRO A 69 20.12 -0.40 -103.79
C PRO A 69 20.88 0.08 -105.08
N LEU A 70 22.17 0.42 -104.88
CA LEU A 70 23.37 0.34 -105.78
C LEU A 70 23.78 1.49 -106.75
N GLU A 71 25.08 1.83 -106.58
CA GLU A 71 26.12 2.23 -107.57
C GLU A 71 26.23 3.67 -108.15
N ALA A 72 27.29 4.33 -107.70
CA ALA A 72 28.45 4.87 -108.43
C ALA A 72 28.31 5.65 -109.78
N ASP A 73 28.81 6.88 -109.70
CA ASP A 73 29.57 7.68 -110.68
C ASP A 73 28.94 8.26 -111.98
N ASN A 74 29.30 9.54 -112.17
CA ASN A 74 29.34 10.36 -113.40
C ASN A 74 28.09 11.19 -113.83
N PRO A 75 28.26 12.28 -114.61
CA PRO A 75 27.72 13.62 -114.28
C PRO A 75 26.51 14.04 -115.14
N PHE A 76 25.47 14.58 -114.50
CA PHE A 76 24.12 14.78 -115.05
C PHE A 76 23.90 16.07 -115.89
N TRP A 77 24.95 16.85 -116.19
CA TRP A 77 24.85 18.14 -116.92
C TRP A 77 24.44 18.04 -118.41
N ARG A 78 24.16 16.85 -118.95
CA ARG A 78 23.68 16.65 -120.34
C ARG A 78 22.19 16.33 -120.50
N ARG A 79 21.40 16.24 -119.42
CA ARG A 79 19.92 16.02 -119.48
C ARG A 79 19.08 17.27 -119.21
N TRP A 80 19.70 18.35 -118.74
CA TRP A 80 19.04 19.60 -118.31
C TRP A 80 18.54 20.50 -119.47
N LEU A 81 18.89 20.18 -120.72
CA LEU A 81 18.58 20.99 -121.92
C LEU A 81 17.44 20.45 -122.83
N LYS A 82 16.64 19.47 -122.39
CA LYS A 82 15.56 18.88 -123.23
C LYS A 82 14.13 18.87 -122.64
N LYS A 83 13.85 19.64 -121.58
CA LYS A 83 12.49 19.80 -121.02
C LYS A 83 12.03 21.26 -120.91
N TRP A 84 11.99 21.98 -122.03
CA TRP A 84 11.52 23.37 -122.10
C TRP A 84 10.00 23.52 -121.81
N GLN A 85 9.20 22.49 -122.08
CA GLN A 85 7.76 22.48 -121.76
C GLN A 85 7.45 22.40 -120.25
N PHE A 86 8.40 21.93 -119.43
CA PHE A 86 8.26 21.89 -117.97
C PHE A 86 8.45 23.29 -117.34
N TRP A 87 9.33 24.11 -117.90
CA TRP A 87 9.57 25.48 -117.41
C TRP A 87 8.45 26.47 -117.78
N LEU A 88 7.69 26.22 -118.85
CA LEU A 88 6.49 26.99 -119.20
C LEU A 88 5.35 26.79 -118.19
N ALA A 89 5.15 25.56 -117.69
CA ALA A 89 4.14 25.27 -116.66
C ALA A 89 4.52 25.83 -115.28
N VAL A 90 5.82 25.84 -114.94
CA VAL A 90 6.34 26.43 -113.70
C VAL A 90 6.27 27.96 -113.71
N SER A 91 6.50 28.61 -114.86
CA SER A 91 6.33 30.07 -115.02
C SER A 91 4.87 30.52 -114.85
N LEU A 92 3.91 29.73 -115.35
CA LEU A 92 2.48 30.03 -115.20
C LEU A 92 1.99 29.84 -113.75
N MET A 93 2.50 28.82 -113.04
CA MET A 93 2.20 28.60 -111.61
C MET A 93 2.84 29.66 -110.69
N LEU A 94 4.04 30.16 -111.01
CA LEU A 94 4.68 31.26 -110.25
C LEU A 94 3.93 32.59 -110.39
N SER A 95 3.25 32.82 -111.51
CA SER A 95 2.49 34.06 -111.76
C SER A 95 1.18 34.12 -110.95
N VAL A 96 0.56 32.97 -110.66
CA VAL A 96 -0.65 32.89 -109.81
C VAL A 96 -0.28 32.76 -108.32
N GLY A 97 0.84 32.09 -107.99
CA GLY A 97 1.32 31.98 -106.60
C GLY A 97 1.75 33.31 -105.97
N LEU A 98 2.28 34.25 -106.75
CA LEU A 98 2.62 35.59 -106.27
C LEU A 98 1.39 36.47 -105.99
N GLY A 99 0.27 36.25 -106.70
CA GLY A 99 -0.98 36.97 -106.45
C GLY A 99 -1.62 36.62 -105.10
N PHE A 100 -1.59 35.34 -104.72
CA PHE A 100 -2.14 34.89 -103.44
C PHE A 100 -1.24 35.28 -102.25
N MET A 101 0.10 35.27 -102.42
CA MET A 101 1.04 35.78 -101.41
C MET A 101 0.97 37.31 -101.26
N ALA A 102 0.68 38.06 -102.32
CA ALA A 102 0.46 39.52 -102.23
C ALA A 102 -0.86 39.87 -101.52
N ILE A 103 -1.94 39.11 -101.76
CA ILE A 103 -3.23 39.32 -101.08
C ILE A 103 -3.17 38.84 -99.62
N ALA A 104 -2.48 37.73 -99.32
CA ALA A 104 -2.23 37.29 -97.95
C ALA A 104 -1.33 38.27 -97.15
N SER A 105 -0.39 38.96 -97.81
CA SER A 105 0.43 40.02 -97.20
C SER A 105 -0.36 41.32 -96.97
N LEU A 106 -1.35 41.63 -97.81
CA LEU A 106 -2.28 42.77 -97.59
C LEU A 106 -3.34 42.51 -96.52
N LEU A 107 -3.75 41.24 -96.33
CA LEU A 107 -4.68 40.84 -95.27
C LEU A 107 -3.98 40.48 -93.94
N ASN A 108 -2.67 40.20 -93.98
CA ASN A 108 -1.83 40.03 -92.79
C ASN A 108 -1.05 41.31 -92.48
N LEU A 109 -1.76 42.43 -92.39
CA LEU A 109 -1.34 43.59 -91.58
C LEU A 109 -1.39 43.18 -90.10
N SER A 110 -0.61 42.17 -89.71
CA SER A 110 -0.07 42.16 -88.36
C SER A 110 0.79 43.42 -88.29
N SER A 111 0.34 44.40 -87.51
CA SER A 111 1.16 45.50 -87.05
C SER A 111 2.36 44.89 -86.32
N GLN A 112 3.41 44.50 -87.05
CA GLN A 112 4.70 44.33 -86.43
C GLN A 112 5.13 45.73 -86.00
N SER A 113 4.89 45.96 -84.73
CA SER A 113 5.28 47.10 -83.93
C SER A 113 6.65 47.65 -84.34
N ASN A 114 6.68 48.87 -84.88
CA ASN A 114 7.91 49.68 -84.85
C ASN A 114 8.29 50.06 -83.40
N CYS A 115 7.47 49.70 -82.40
CA CYS A 115 7.63 50.01 -80.98
C CYS A 115 8.95 49.54 -80.37
N SER A 116 9.56 48.44 -80.86
CA SER A 116 10.86 47.95 -80.36
C SER A 116 12.08 48.67 -80.97
N LYS A 117 11.89 49.44 -82.05
CA LYS A 117 12.96 50.14 -82.78
C LYS A 117 12.79 51.67 -82.74
N MET A 118 11.87 52.18 -81.93
CA MET A 118 11.50 53.60 -81.90
C MET A 118 12.36 54.40 -80.92
N PHE A 119 12.85 55.57 -81.36
CA PHE A 119 13.58 56.51 -80.49
C PHE A 119 12.59 57.35 -79.69
N TRP A 120 12.40 56.99 -78.42
CA TRP A 120 11.39 57.60 -77.53
C TRP A 120 11.43 59.14 -77.42
N PRO A 121 12.58 59.83 -77.44
CA PRO A 121 12.62 61.29 -77.34
C PRO A 121 11.90 62.04 -78.47
N THR A 122 11.78 61.45 -79.66
CA THR A 122 11.08 62.05 -80.81
C THR A 122 9.74 61.37 -81.15
N ALA A 123 9.32 60.39 -80.34
CA ALA A 123 8.08 59.64 -80.58
C ALA A 123 6.83 60.49 -80.29
N SER A 124 5.84 60.45 -81.18
CA SER A 124 4.59 61.18 -81.00
C SER A 124 3.76 60.61 -79.84
N ALA A 125 2.85 61.42 -79.28
CA ALA A 125 1.98 60.97 -78.20
C ALA A 125 1.07 59.80 -78.62
N ASN A 126 0.64 59.76 -79.89
CA ASN A 126 -0.15 58.65 -80.43
C ASN A 126 0.68 57.36 -80.58
N ASP A 127 1.95 57.45 -81.00
CA ASP A 127 2.82 56.28 -81.12
C ASP A 127 3.13 55.70 -79.74
N ARG A 128 3.45 56.55 -78.75
CA ARG A 128 3.63 56.13 -77.35
C ARG A 128 2.38 55.44 -76.81
N PHE A 129 1.21 55.99 -77.09
CA PHE A 129 -0.06 55.42 -76.65
C PHE A 129 -0.38 54.08 -77.35
N PHE A 130 -0.14 53.97 -78.66
CA PHE A 130 -0.33 52.73 -79.42
C PHE A 130 0.62 51.63 -78.93
N CYS A 131 1.90 51.95 -78.76
CA CYS A 131 2.90 51.00 -78.27
C CYS A 131 2.65 50.59 -76.81
N ALA A 132 2.12 51.49 -75.99
CA ALA A 132 1.69 51.16 -74.64
C ALA A 132 0.48 50.21 -74.63
N LEU A 133 -0.51 50.40 -75.51
CA LEU A 133 -1.62 49.45 -75.67
C LEU A 133 -1.13 48.06 -76.09
N GLU A 134 -0.14 47.99 -76.98
CA GLU A 134 0.44 46.73 -77.43
C GLU A 134 1.23 46.02 -76.31
N ALA A 135 2.01 46.76 -75.53
CA ALA A 135 2.67 46.23 -74.34
C ALA A 135 1.64 45.70 -73.33
N ALA A 136 0.62 46.50 -72.99
CA ALA A 136 -0.43 46.10 -72.06
C ALA A 136 -1.19 44.83 -72.50
N ASN A 137 -1.31 44.58 -73.82
CA ASN A 137 -2.01 43.42 -74.36
C ASN A 137 -1.36 42.07 -73.99
N LYS A 138 -0.09 42.05 -73.57
CA LYS A 138 0.59 40.85 -73.08
C LYS A 138 0.15 40.44 -71.67
N ARG A 139 -0.54 41.32 -70.93
CA ARG A 139 -1.16 41.06 -69.63
C ARG A 139 -0.21 40.52 -68.56
N THR A 140 1.08 40.87 -68.63
CA THR A 140 2.05 40.61 -67.56
C THR A 140 2.27 41.88 -66.76
N ALA A 141 2.70 41.76 -65.50
CA ALA A 141 2.94 42.91 -64.64
C ALA A 141 4.04 43.83 -65.21
N ASP A 142 5.08 43.25 -65.81
CA ASP A 142 6.20 44.02 -66.38
C ASP A 142 5.82 44.72 -67.70
N ASP A 143 5.02 44.08 -68.55
CA ASP A 143 4.55 44.70 -69.79
C ASP A 143 3.48 45.77 -69.53
N LEU A 144 2.61 45.58 -68.53
CA LEU A 144 1.66 46.60 -68.06
C LEU A 144 2.37 47.79 -67.42
N LEU A 145 3.44 47.56 -66.66
CA LEU A 145 4.28 48.62 -66.12
C LEU A 145 4.95 49.41 -67.25
N SER A 146 5.53 48.70 -68.21
CA SER A 146 6.15 49.32 -69.40
C SER A 146 5.14 50.19 -70.15
N ALA A 147 3.89 49.73 -70.30
CA ALA A 147 2.81 50.51 -70.88
C ALA A 147 2.54 51.82 -70.10
N ILE A 148 2.45 51.75 -68.78
CA ILE A 148 2.25 52.91 -67.90
C ILE A 148 3.40 53.91 -68.04
N GLU A 149 4.66 53.45 -67.98
CA GLU A 149 5.84 54.31 -68.07
C GLU A 149 5.91 55.08 -69.41
N LEU A 150 5.59 54.42 -70.52
CA LEU A 150 5.60 55.01 -71.86
C LEU A 150 4.67 56.21 -72.01
N VAL A 151 3.46 56.12 -71.43
CA VAL A 151 2.45 57.18 -71.52
C VAL A 151 2.50 58.16 -70.36
N ASN A 152 3.04 57.76 -69.20
CA ASN A 152 3.21 58.65 -68.05
C ASN A 152 4.27 59.72 -68.31
N ALA A 153 5.28 59.42 -69.12
CA ALA A 153 6.35 60.35 -69.51
C ALA A 153 5.90 61.59 -70.32
N LEU A 154 4.62 61.70 -70.72
CA LEU A 154 4.08 62.89 -71.38
C LEU A 154 3.85 64.06 -70.40
N PRO A 155 3.71 65.32 -70.84
CA PRO A 155 3.35 66.43 -69.95
C PRO A 155 1.95 66.30 -69.34
N GLN A 156 1.73 66.87 -68.15
CA GLN A 156 0.42 66.82 -67.45
C GLN A 156 -0.65 67.72 -68.10
N ASP A 157 -0.26 68.69 -68.91
CA ASP A 157 -1.13 69.61 -69.67
C ASP A 157 -1.51 69.08 -71.07
N HIS A 158 -1.09 67.85 -71.42
CA HIS A 158 -1.31 67.28 -72.74
C HIS A 158 -2.81 67.01 -73.03
N PRO A 159 -3.34 67.32 -74.24
CA PRO A 159 -4.77 67.15 -74.57
C PRO A 159 -5.33 65.73 -74.38
N MET A 160 -4.49 64.71 -74.54
CA MET A 160 -4.89 63.30 -74.35
C MET A 160 -4.86 62.84 -72.88
N ARG A 161 -4.54 63.69 -71.91
CA ARG A 161 -4.40 63.26 -70.51
C ARG A 161 -5.62 62.57 -69.91
N PRO A 162 -6.87 63.01 -70.13
CA PRO A 162 -8.04 62.28 -69.63
C PRO A 162 -8.08 60.83 -70.12
N ARG A 163 -7.76 60.61 -71.41
CA ARG A 163 -7.73 59.27 -72.01
C ARG A 163 -6.56 58.42 -71.49
N ILE A 164 -5.37 59.02 -71.36
CA ILE A 164 -4.19 58.34 -70.83
C ILE A 164 -4.40 57.93 -69.37
N ASN A 165 -4.93 58.82 -68.54
CA ASN A 165 -5.16 58.55 -67.13
C ASN A 165 -6.18 57.41 -66.94
N GLY A 166 -7.23 57.37 -67.75
CA GLY A 166 -8.17 56.24 -67.74
C GLY A 166 -7.54 54.90 -68.15
N GLN A 167 -6.55 54.90 -69.07
CA GLN A 167 -5.80 53.67 -69.41
C GLN A 167 -4.82 53.27 -68.31
N ILE A 168 -4.09 54.23 -67.73
CA ILE A 168 -3.21 53.97 -66.58
C ILE A 168 -4.02 53.38 -65.43
N GLU A 169 -5.22 53.89 -65.17
CA GLU A 169 -6.12 53.33 -64.17
C GLU A 169 -6.49 51.87 -64.49
N GLY A 170 -6.88 51.57 -65.73
CA GLY A 170 -7.18 50.21 -66.18
C GLY A 170 -5.99 49.24 -66.05
N TRP A 171 -4.80 49.66 -66.49
CA TRP A 171 -3.59 48.84 -66.38
C TRP A 171 -3.14 48.67 -64.92
N THR A 172 -3.32 49.69 -64.09
CA THR A 172 -3.08 49.60 -62.64
C THR A 172 -4.02 48.55 -62.02
N GLN A 173 -5.30 48.54 -62.39
CA GLN A 173 -6.24 47.50 -61.94
C GLN A 173 -5.83 46.10 -62.40
N ASP A 174 -5.31 45.96 -63.63
CA ASP A 174 -4.81 44.68 -64.14
C ASP A 174 -3.56 44.20 -63.37
N ILE A 175 -2.61 45.10 -63.05
CA ILE A 175 -1.45 44.81 -62.20
C ILE A 175 -1.91 44.37 -60.80
N LEU A 176 -2.86 45.09 -60.20
CA LEU A 176 -3.43 44.72 -58.90
C LEU A 176 -4.16 43.37 -58.96
N ARG A 177 -4.79 43.01 -60.08
CA ARG A 177 -5.41 41.69 -60.29
C ARG A 177 -4.36 40.58 -60.32
N LEU A 178 -3.21 40.81 -60.97
CA LEU A 178 -2.08 39.87 -60.95
C LEU A 178 -1.51 39.72 -59.53
N GLY A 179 -1.30 40.82 -58.81
CA GLY A 179 -0.90 40.80 -57.41
C GLY A 179 -1.92 40.06 -56.53
N ASN A 180 -3.21 40.21 -56.82
CA ASN A 180 -4.26 39.49 -56.10
C ASN A 180 -4.15 37.98 -56.28
N VAL A 181 -3.68 37.46 -57.43
CA VAL A 181 -3.41 36.02 -57.59
C VAL A 181 -2.35 35.57 -56.59
N SER A 182 -1.20 36.27 -56.51
CA SER A 182 -0.16 35.97 -55.52
C SER A 182 -0.67 36.08 -54.08
N PHE A 183 -1.54 37.05 -53.78
CA PHE A 183 -2.17 37.18 -52.47
C PHE A 183 -3.03 35.97 -52.14
N GLN A 184 -3.89 35.52 -53.07
CA GLN A 184 -4.75 34.36 -52.91
C GLN A 184 -3.96 33.04 -52.77
N GLU A 185 -2.75 32.98 -53.33
CA GLU A 185 -1.81 31.85 -53.16
C GLU A 185 -1.06 31.86 -51.82
N GLY A 186 -1.29 32.84 -50.94
CA GLY A 186 -0.59 32.96 -49.66
C GLY A 186 0.74 33.72 -49.74
N LYS A 187 1.03 34.39 -50.86
CA LYS A 187 2.29 35.12 -51.10
C LYS A 187 2.06 36.63 -50.97
N LEU A 188 1.65 37.07 -49.78
CA LEU A 188 1.35 38.49 -49.50
C LEU A 188 2.50 39.43 -49.91
N GLN A 189 3.74 39.07 -49.59
CA GLN A 189 4.89 39.92 -49.91
C GLN A 189 5.12 40.06 -51.42
N GLU A 190 4.89 38.98 -52.18
CA GLU A 190 4.97 39.02 -53.63
C GLU A 190 3.83 39.86 -54.24
N ALA A 191 2.61 39.75 -53.71
CA ALA A 191 1.47 40.57 -54.10
C ALA A 191 1.75 42.08 -53.90
N ILE A 192 2.31 42.45 -52.74
CA ILE A 192 2.70 43.82 -52.43
C ILE A 192 3.83 44.28 -53.37
N ALA A 193 4.81 43.43 -53.64
CA ALA A 193 5.91 43.76 -54.55
C ALA A 193 5.41 44.02 -55.97
N ILE A 194 4.49 43.21 -56.49
CA ILE A 194 3.85 43.42 -57.80
C ILE A 194 3.10 44.75 -57.83
N ALA A 195 2.32 45.06 -56.79
CA ALA A 195 1.56 46.29 -56.69
C ALA A 195 2.45 47.55 -56.63
N ARG A 196 3.55 47.50 -55.87
CA ARG A 196 4.51 48.61 -55.72
C ARG A 196 5.37 48.88 -56.95
N LYS A 197 5.33 48.04 -57.99
CA LYS A 197 5.98 48.34 -59.27
C LYS A 197 5.35 49.55 -59.97
N VAL A 198 4.06 49.83 -59.72
CA VAL A 198 3.38 51.00 -60.30
C VAL A 198 4.05 52.29 -59.80
N PRO A 199 4.39 53.25 -60.68
CA PRO A 199 5.07 54.49 -60.25
C PRO A 199 4.18 55.36 -59.35
N GLU A 200 4.77 55.98 -58.32
CA GLU A 200 4.04 56.80 -57.32
C GLU A 200 3.43 58.09 -57.91
N ASN A 201 3.97 58.56 -59.03
CA ASN A 201 3.58 59.82 -59.66
C ASN A 201 2.39 59.69 -60.63
N VAL A 202 1.72 58.52 -60.69
CA VAL A 202 0.52 58.33 -61.52
C VAL A 202 -0.76 58.65 -60.74
N PRO A 203 -1.80 59.20 -61.38
CA PRO A 203 -3.08 59.49 -60.72
C PRO A 203 -3.78 58.28 -60.08
N ALA A 204 -3.51 57.07 -60.58
CA ALA A 204 -4.10 55.82 -60.09
C ALA A 204 -3.37 55.23 -58.86
N TYR A 205 -2.23 55.79 -58.43
CA TYR A 205 -1.44 55.22 -57.31
C TYR A 205 -2.21 55.09 -55.98
N PRO A 206 -3.11 56.01 -55.58
CA PRO A 206 -3.91 55.83 -54.36
C PRO A 206 -4.75 54.53 -54.34
N MET A 207 -5.08 53.97 -55.51
CA MET A 207 -5.74 52.66 -55.61
C MET A 207 -4.82 51.51 -55.21
N VAL A 208 -3.53 51.64 -55.50
CA VAL A 208 -2.49 50.67 -55.13
C VAL A 208 -2.33 50.63 -53.62
N GLU A 209 -2.18 51.80 -52.97
CA GLU A 209 -2.05 51.91 -51.51
C GLU A 209 -3.26 51.30 -50.81
N LYS A 210 -4.47 51.68 -51.25
CA LYS A 210 -5.72 51.15 -50.70
C LYS A 210 -5.84 49.63 -50.84
N GLN A 211 -5.36 49.06 -51.95
CA GLN A 211 -5.41 47.62 -52.17
C GLN A 211 -4.37 46.88 -51.31
N ILE A 212 -3.15 47.44 -51.17
CA ILE A 212 -2.12 46.90 -50.27
C ILE A 212 -2.61 46.89 -48.82
N GLU A 213 -3.21 48.00 -48.36
CA GLU A 213 -3.77 48.11 -47.01
C GLU A 213 -4.85 47.05 -46.77
N LYS A 214 -5.76 46.83 -47.74
CA LYS A 214 -6.77 45.77 -47.67
C LYS A 214 -6.16 44.37 -47.55
N TRP A 215 -5.16 44.05 -48.37
CA TRP A 215 -4.47 42.76 -48.29
C TRP A 215 -3.78 42.56 -46.93
N GLN A 216 -3.09 43.59 -46.43
CA GLN A 216 -2.41 43.56 -45.13
C GLN A 216 -3.40 43.39 -43.97
N SER A 217 -4.51 44.14 -43.98
CA SER A 217 -5.54 44.02 -42.94
C SER A 217 -6.16 42.62 -42.92
N SER A 218 -6.60 42.13 -44.09
CA SER A 218 -7.22 40.80 -44.20
C SER A 218 -6.26 39.69 -43.76
N TRP A 219 -4.98 39.82 -44.12
CA TRP A 219 -3.94 38.88 -43.70
C TRP A 219 -3.74 38.90 -42.17
N ASN A 220 -3.64 40.09 -41.58
CA ASN A 220 -3.45 40.24 -40.13
C ASN A 220 -4.64 39.69 -39.35
N ASP A 221 -5.87 39.90 -39.84
CA ASP A 221 -7.07 39.38 -39.18
C ASP A 221 -7.15 37.85 -39.28
N ALA A 222 -6.82 37.27 -40.44
CA ALA A 222 -6.69 35.82 -40.59
C ALA A 222 -5.62 35.23 -39.64
N GLU A 223 -4.46 35.91 -39.52
CA GLU A 223 -3.39 35.47 -38.62
C GLU A 223 -3.80 35.54 -37.15
N LYS A 224 -4.53 36.58 -36.73
CA LYS A 224 -5.10 36.66 -35.38
C LYS A 224 -6.07 35.51 -35.11
N ILE A 225 -6.94 35.19 -36.07
CA ILE A 225 -7.87 34.07 -35.95
C ILE A 225 -7.10 32.76 -35.76
N TYR A 226 -6.09 32.51 -36.58
CA TYR A 226 -5.27 31.32 -36.50
C TYR A 226 -4.57 31.20 -35.13
N ARG A 227 -3.90 32.26 -34.67
CA ARG A 227 -3.22 32.30 -33.37
C ARG A 227 -4.19 32.13 -32.20
N ALA A 228 -5.40 32.69 -32.28
CA ALA A 228 -6.43 32.52 -31.26
C ALA A 228 -6.88 31.05 -31.16
N ALA A 229 -7.04 30.36 -32.30
CA ALA A 229 -7.36 28.94 -32.32
C ALA A 229 -6.24 28.09 -31.68
N GLU A 230 -4.97 28.38 -31.99
CA GLU A 230 -3.84 27.71 -31.32
C GLU A 230 -3.81 27.95 -29.81
N ASN A 231 -4.17 29.15 -29.35
CA ASN A 231 -4.24 29.45 -27.92
C ASN A 231 -5.33 28.64 -27.21
N HIS A 232 -6.49 28.45 -27.85
CA HIS A 232 -7.53 27.55 -27.35
C HIS A 232 -7.03 26.09 -27.29
N LEU A 233 -6.22 25.65 -28.27
CA LEU A 233 -5.60 24.32 -28.23
C LEU A 233 -4.66 24.17 -27.02
N ARG A 234 -3.80 25.15 -26.73
CA ARG A 234 -2.90 25.14 -25.56
C ARG A 234 -3.66 25.11 -24.22
N LYS A 235 -4.93 25.57 -24.20
CA LYS A 235 -5.82 25.58 -23.03
C LYS A 235 -6.75 24.38 -22.93
N GLU A 236 -6.63 23.41 -23.83
CA GLU A 236 -7.51 22.24 -23.90
C GLU A 236 -8.97 22.54 -24.30
N GLU A 237 -9.21 23.68 -24.96
CA GLU A 237 -10.53 24.18 -25.33
C GLU A 237 -10.89 23.82 -26.79
N TRP A 238 -11.00 22.52 -27.10
CA TRP A 238 -11.12 22.01 -28.48
C TRP A 238 -12.27 22.61 -29.28
N ALA A 239 -13.44 22.74 -28.64
CA ALA A 239 -14.64 23.26 -29.30
C ALA A 239 -14.50 24.74 -29.65
N LEU A 240 -13.82 25.52 -28.79
CA LEU A 240 -13.53 26.93 -29.05
C LEU A 240 -12.46 27.08 -30.13
N ALA A 241 -11.43 26.23 -30.12
CA ALA A 241 -10.43 26.21 -31.19
C ALA A 241 -11.06 25.94 -32.56
N PHE A 242 -11.97 24.96 -32.63
CA PHE A 242 -12.68 24.65 -33.88
C PHE A 242 -13.60 25.78 -34.32
N ARG A 243 -14.37 26.37 -33.39
CA ARG A 243 -15.20 27.54 -33.69
C ARG A 243 -14.36 28.70 -34.22
N GLN A 244 -13.23 28.99 -33.58
CA GLN A 244 -12.32 30.04 -34.03
C GLN A 244 -11.77 29.74 -35.43
N ALA A 245 -11.39 28.50 -35.71
CA ALA A 245 -10.90 28.09 -37.04
C ALA A 245 -11.93 28.33 -38.15
N THR A 246 -13.23 28.15 -37.89
CA THR A 246 -14.27 28.39 -38.92
C THR A 246 -14.34 29.84 -39.40
N LEU A 247 -13.85 30.81 -38.60
CA LEU A 247 -13.78 32.21 -39.03
C LEU A 247 -12.75 32.43 -40.16
N LEU A 248 -11.82 31.49 -40.38
CA LEU A 248 -10.89 31.56 -41.52
C LEU A 248 -11.60 31.41 -42.86
N LEU A 249 -12.77 30.77 -42.89
CA LEU A 249 -13.57 30.52 -44.09
C LEU A 249 -14.19 31.78 -44.71
N ASP A 250 -14.11 32.91 -44.00
CA ASP A 250 -14.69 34.21 -44.42
C ASP A 250 -13.63 35.33 -44.43
N THR A 251 -12.37 34.97 -44.72
CA THR A 251 -11.24 35.93 -44.69
C THR A 251 -10.99 36.63 -46.03
N GLY A 252 -11.67 36.20 -47.10
CA GLY A 252 -11.50 36.71 -48.46
C GLY A 252 -10.18 36.27 -49.12
N ASN A 253 -9.53 35.24 -48.59
CA ASN A 253 -8.25 34.74 -49.07
C ASN A 253 -8.22 33.21 -49.15
N THR A 254 -8.08 32.69 -50.37
CA THR A 254 -8.17 31.26 -50.69
C THR A 254 -7.15 30.43 -49.90
N PHE A 255 -5.92 30.92 -49.70
CA PHE A 255 -4.90 30.23 -48.92
C PHE A 255 -5.30 30.07 -47.45
N TRP A 256 -5.90 31.10 -46.84
CA TRP A 256 -6.41 31.02 -45.47
C TRP A 256 -7.67 30.15 -45.36
N GLU A 257 -8.61 30.33 -46.28
CA GLU A 257 -9.89 29.62 -46.33
C GLU A 257 -9.75 28.13 -46.63
N SER A 258 -8.74 27.72 -47.42
CA SER A 258 -8.51 26.32 -47.77
C SER A 258 -7.31 25.71 -47.04
N THR A 259 -6.11 26.20 -47.36
CA THR A 259 -4.86 25.51 -47.00
C THR A 259 -4.59 25.61 -45.50
N GLN A 260 -4.68 26.82 -44.94
CA GLN A 260 -4.45 27.03 -43.50
C GLN A 260 -5.62 26.51 -42.66
N TYR A 261 -6.86 26.67 -43.12
CA TYR A 261 -8.02 26.07 -42.45
C TYR A 261 -7.92 24.54 -42.36
N GLU A 262 -7.55 23.86 -43.44
CA GLU A 262 -7.36 22.40 -43.43
C GLU A 262 -6.20 21.99 -42.50
N ALA A 263 -5.08 22.71 -42.57
CA ALA A 263 -3.93 22.45 -41.71
C ALA A 263 -4.29 22.63 -40.21
N LEU A 264 -4.97 23.72 -39.87
CA LEU A 264 -5.41 24.01 -38.50
C LEU A 264 -6.43 22.97 -38.02
N THR A 265 -7.38 22.58 -38.88
CA THR A 265 -8.37 21.54 -38.54
C THR A 265 -7.70 20.20 -38.24
N LYS A 266 -6.71 19.79 -39.05
CA LYS A 266 -5.90 18.59 -38.78
C LYS A 266 -5.14 18.72 -37.47
N ALA A 267 -4.54 19.89 -37.19
CA ALA A 267 -3.86 20.15 -35.93
C ALA A 267 -4.82 20.06 -34.73
N ILE A 268 -6.04 20.59 -34.84
CA ILE A 268 -7.08 20.49 -33.80
C ILE A 268 -7.45 19.03 -33.55
N GLN A 269 -7.67 18.23 -34.61
CA GLN A 269 -8.01 16.81 -34.47
C GLN A 269 -6.87 16.00 -33.82
N ALA A 270 -5.63 16.22 -34.25
CA ALA A 270 -4.46 15.58 -33.67
C ALA A 270 -4.29 15.95 -32.19
N THR A 271 -4.39 17.25 -31.88
CA THR A 271 -4.26 17.76 -30.50
C THR A 271 -5.39 17.26 -29.60
N LYS A 272 -6.62 17.12 -30.11
CA LYS A 272 -7.74 16.53 -29.35
C LYS A 272 -7.47 15.07 -29.00
N ALA A 273 -6.91 14.28 -29.92
CA ALA A 273 -6.55 12.89 -29.64
C ALA A 273 -5.46 12.78 -28.55
N GLU A 274 -4.50 13.69 -28.55
CA GLU A 274 -3.50 13.85 -27.49
C GLU A 274 -4.12 14.32 -26.17
N GLY A 275 -5.05 15.27 -26.21
CA GLY A 275 -5.80 15.75 -25.04
C GLY A 275 -6.59 14.63 -24.36
N ASN A 276 -7.20 13.72 -25.13
CA ASN A 276 -7.84 12.54 -24.57
C ASN A 276 -6.87 11.63 -23.81
N LYS A 277 -5.59 11.54 -24.23
CA LYS A 277 -4.56 10.82 -23.46
C LYS A 277 -4.26 11.53 -22.14
N LEU A 278 -4.20 12.86 -22.13
CA LEU A 278 -4.01 13.64 -20.90
C LEU A 278 -5.19 13.51 -19.94
N VAL A 279 -6.42 13.51 -20.43
CA VAL A 279 -7.60 13.22 -19.60
C VAL A 279 -7.51 11.82 -19.00
N LYS A 280 -7.14 10.81 -19.80
CA LYS A 280 -6.92 9.45 -19.31
C LYS A 280 -5.82 9.40 -18.25
N ALA A 281 -4.74 10.16 -18.43
CA ALA A 281 -3.66 10.28 -17.44
C ALA A 281 -4.17 10.81 -16.10
N ARG A 282 -4.97 11.89 -16.11
CA ARG A 282 -5.60 12.44 -14.89
C ARG A 282 -6.52 11.44 -14.22
N ASN A 283 -7.47 10.86 -14.96
CA ASN A 283 -8.44 9.91 -14.40
C ASN A 283 -7.76 8.67 -13.81
N THR A 284 -6.68 8.19 -14.45
CA THR A 284 -5.89 7.07 -13.91
C THR A 284 -5.25 7.48 -12.59
N ALA A 285 -4.62 8.65 -12.54
CA ALA A 285 -3.99 9.17 -11.32
C ALA A 285 -4.99 9.50 -10.19
N GLU A 286 -6.21 9.91 -10.51
CA GLU A 286 -7.30 10.15 -9.54
C GLU A 286 -7.74 8.88 -8.82
N GLY A 287 -7.56 7.71 -9.44
CA GLY A 287 -7.75 6.41 -8.78
C GLY A 287 -6.85 6.20 -7.55
N GLY A 288 -5.81 7.03 -7.38
CA GLY A 288 -4.92 7.01 -6.24
C GLY A 288 -3.99 5.80 -6.21
N GLY A 289 -3.02 5.80 -5.30
CA GLY A 289 -2.01 4.75 -5.22
C GLY A 289 -0.83 4.95 -6.18
N LEU A 290 0.31 4.36 -5.84
CA LEU A 290 1.58 4.58 -6.54
C LEU A 290 1.51 4.17 -8.02
N ASP A 291 1.01 2.97 -8.31
CA ASP A 291 0.97 2.42 -9.67
C ASP A 291 0.15 3.30 -10.62
N ASN A 292 -0.98 3.82 -10.12
CA ASN A 292 -1.86 4.71 -10.87
C ASN A 292 -1.21 6.08 -11.15
N LEU A 293 -0.45 6.63 -10.19
CA LEU A 293 0.30 7.87 -10.39
C LEU A 293 1.40 7.69 -11.45
N VAL A 294 2.17 6.60 -11.35
CA VAL A 294 3.23 6.26 -12.32
C VAL A 294 2.63 6.02 -13.71
N MET A 295 1.51 5.29 -13.80
CA MET A 295 0.81 5.09 -15.06
C MET A 295 0.29 6.41 -15.66
N GLY A 296 -0.26 7.30 -14.83
CA GLY A 296 -0.68 8.63 -15.24
C GLY A 296 0.48 9.45 -15.82
N ILE A 297 1.64 9.43 -15.17
CA ILE A 297 2.86 10.06 -15.67
C ILE A 297 3.28 9.47 -17.02
N LYS A 298 3.30 8.14 -17.15
CA LYS A 298 3.67 7.46 -18.41
C LYS A 298 2.74 7.85 -19.57
N LEU A 299 1.45 8.01 -19.30
CA LEU A 299 0.48 8.49 -20.30
C LEU A 299 0.76 9.94 -20.71
N ALA A 300 1.09 10.82 -19.76
CA ALA A 300 1.44 12.21 -20.02
C ALA A 300 2.79 12.37 -20.76
N GLN A 301 3.78 11.51 -20.48
CA GLN A 301 5.06 11.46 -21.21
C GLN A 301 4.89 11.06 -22.68
N GLY A 302 3.78 10.40 -23.03
CA GLY A 302 3.46 10.03 -24.41
C GLY A 302 3.02 11.20 -25.30
N ILE A 303 3.01 12.44 -24.79
CA ILE A 303 2.72 13.67 -25.54
C ILE A 303 4.01 14.20 -26.16
N ASP A 304 4.01 14.42 -27.48
CA ASP A 304 5.19 14.87 -28.21
C ASP A 304 5.62 16.29 -27.83
N GLN A 305 6.93 16.58 -27.89
CA GLN A 305 7.49 17.90 -27.55
C GLN A 305 6.98 19.03 -28.46
N LYS A 306 6.55 18.72 -29.70
CA LYS A 306 5.98 19.67 -30.66
C LYS A 306 4.49 19.90 -30.48
N SER A 307 3.82 19.11 -29.62
CA SER A 307 2.40 19.26 -29.35
C SER A 307 2.09 20.59 -28.65
N TYR A 308 0.94 21.18 -28.95
CA TYR A 308 0.40 22.31 -28.20
C TYR A 308 0.15 21.98 -26.72
N LEU A 309 0.07 20.69 -26.36
CA LEU A 309 -0.21 20.22 -25.00
C LEU A 309 1.04 19.82 -24.21
N TYR A 310 2.24 19.95 -24.78
CA TYR A 310 3.47 19.53 -24.11
C TYR A 310 3.67 20.23 -22.75
N GLN A 311 3.36 21.52 -22.65
CA GLN A 311 3.43 22.25 -21.37
C GLN A 311 2.38 21.77 -20.36
N ALA A 312 1.16 21.46 -20.81
CA ALA A 312 0.10 20.91 -19.95
C ALA A 312 0.49 19.52 -19.44
N ALA A 313 1.08 18.68 -20.30
CA ALA A 313 1.60 17.38 -19.94
C ALA A 313 2.72 17.47 -18.89
N ASN A 314 3.70 18.35 -19.09
CA ASN A 314 4.79 18.55 -18.11
C ASN A 314 4.30 19.10 -16.77
N ARG A 315 3.29 19.97 -16.77
CA ARG A 315 2.66 20.44 -15.53
C ARG A 315 2.02 19.27 -14.77
N LEU A 316 1.24 18.43 -15.47
CA LEU A 316 0.62 17.25 -14.88
C LEU A 316 1.68 16.28 -14.36
N ILE A 317 2.75 16.02 -15.12
CA ILE A 317 3.86 15.17 -14.65
C ILE A 317 4.43 15.73 -13.35
N GLY A 318 4.72 17.04 -13.28
CA GLY A 318 5.21 17.67 -12.05
C GLY A 318 4.25 17.54 -10.86
N GLU A 319 2.95 17.69 -11.07
CA GLU A 319 1.93 17.50 -10.02
C GLU A 319 1.85 16.06 -9.51
N LEU A 320 1.87 15.08 -10.43
CA LEU A 320 1.84 13.66 -10.06
C LEU A 320 3.14 13.22 -9.39
N SER A 321 4.28 13.67 -9.89
CA SER A 321 5.60 13.39 -9.31
C SER A 321 5.71 13.92 -7.87
N LYS A 322 5.14 15.10 -7.57
CA LYS A 322 5.04 15.60 -6.19
C LYS A 322 4.22 14.67 -5.29
N LYS A 323 3.09 14.15 -5.76
CA LYS A 323 2.28 13.17 -5.00
C LYS A 323 3.05 11.88 -4.74
N ILE A 324 3.85 11.40 -5.70
CA ILE A 324 4.72 10.23 -5.50
C ILE A 324 5.78 10.53 -4.43
N LEU A 325 6.38 11.73 -4.46
CA LEU A 325 7.37 12.14 -3.47
C LEU A 325 6.78 12.23 -2.07
N ASP A 326 5.53 12.70 -1.92
CA ASP A 326 4.82 12.69 -0.63
C ASP A 326 4.60 11.27 -0.11
N ILE A 327 4.31 10.30 -0.98
CA ILE A 327 4.20 8.88 -0.60
C ILE A 327 5.56 8.36 -0.13
N ALA A 328 6.63 8.66 -0.87
CA ALA A 328 8.00 8.29 -0.50
C ALA A 328 8.37 8.88 0.87
N GLN A 329 8.01 10.15 1.12
CA GLN A 329 8.26 10.82 2.39
C GLN A 329 7.55 10.15 3.57
N LYS A 330 6.27 9.78 3.40
CA LYS A 330 5.53 9.06 4.45
C LYS A 330 6.17 7.70 4.76
N ARG A 331 6.72 7.02 3.74
CA ARG A 331 7.46 5.75 3.94
C ARG A 331 8.78 5.96 4.68
N LEU A 332 9.49 7.03 4.38
CA LEU A 332 10.72 7.38 5.09
C LEU A 332 10.43 7.67 6.58
N GLU A 333 9.35 8.39 6.87
CA GLU A 333 8.90 8.69 8.24
C GLU A 333 8.47 7.44 9.02
N ALA A 334 8.00 6.41 8.32
CA ALA A 334 7.70 5.09 8.91
C ALA A 334 8.95 4.23 9.18
N GLY A 335 10.15 4.68 8.78
CA GLY A 335 11.41 3.95 8.94
C GLY A 335 11.83 3.12 7.72
N ASP A 336 10.99 3.02 6.69
CA ASP A 336 11.23 2.21 5.49
C ASP A 336 12.06 2.98 4.44
N TRP A 337 13.28 3.41 4.79
CA TRP A 337 14.10 4.28 3.93
C TRP A 337 14.43 3.66 2.55
N GLN A 338 14.61 2.34 2.46
CA GLN A 338 14.86 1.65 1.18
C GLN A 338 13.64 1.71 0.25
N GLN A 339 12.45 1.46 0.79
CA GLN A 339 11.21 1.54 0.02
C GLN A 339 10.91 2.98 -0.36
N ALA A 340 11.19 3.94 0.53
CA ALA A 340 11.07 5.35 0.24
C ALA A 340 11.91 5.76 -0.98
N ILE A 341 13.18 5.35 -1.04
CA ILE A 341 14.06 5.58 -2.20
C ILE A 341 13.51 4.88 -3.45
N ALA A 342 13.07 3.62 -3.32
CA ALA A 342 12.52 2.88 -4.46
C ALA A 342 11.29 3.58 -5.07
N ILE A 343 10.44 4.19 -4.24
CA ILE A 343 9.27 4.96 -4.68
C ILE A 343 9.70 6.28 -5.33
N ALA A 344 10.63 7.02 -4.72
CA ALA A 344 11.13 8.27 -5.27
C ALA A 344 11.80 8.07 -6.65
N ASN A 345 12.51 6.96 -6.84
CA ASN A 345 13.16 6.61 -8.11
C ASN A 345 12.17 6.22 -9.23
N GLN A 346 10.87 6.06 -8.94
CA GLN A 346 9.85 5.89 -9.98
C GLN A 346 9.42 7.22 -10.60
N ILE A 347 9.82 8.36 -10.01
CA ILE A 347 9.62 9.69 -10.58
C ILE A 347 10.58 9.84 -11.77
N PRO A 348 10.07 10.12 -12.99
CA PRO A 348 10.95 10.29 -14.13
C PRO A 348 11.63 11.66 -14.15
N ASP A 349 12.67 11.78 -14.98
CA ASP A 349 13.41 13.03 -15.20
C ASP A 349 12.52 14.16 -15.77
N ALA A 350 11.45 13.79 -16.50
CA ALA A 350 10.49 14.74 -17.04
C ALA A 350 9.71 15.43 -15.89
N GLY A 351 9.67 16.76 -15.89
CA GLY A 351 8.94 17.55 -14.88
C GLY A 351 9.82 18.36 -13.92
N ASN A 352 11.13 18.45 -14.15
CA ASN A 352 12.08 19.31 -13.40
C ASN A 352 12.14 19.02 -11.88
N LEU A 353 11.93 17.77 -11.47
CA LEU A 353 11.98 17.35 -10.06
C LEU A 353 13.22 16.54 -9.70
N GLN A 354 14.13 16.29 -10.66
CA GLN A 354 15.29 15.42 -10.45
C GLN A 354 16.17 15.85 -9.28
N GLU A 355 16.34 17.16 -9.13
CA GLU A 355 17.06 17.76 -8.03
C GLU A 355 16.38 17.46 -6.67
N GLN A 356 15.06 17.52 -6.60
CA GLN A 356 14.31 17.18 -5.38
C GLN A 356 14.35 15.68 -5.07
N VAL A 357 14.28 14.83 -6.09
CA VAL A 357 14.41 13.37 -5.94
C VAL A 357 15.80 13.01 -5.43
N LYS A 358 16.85 13.66 -5.94
CA LYS A 358 18.22 13.49 -5.46
C LYS A 358 18.35 13.89 -3.98
N ASP A 359 17.90 15.10 -3.63
CA ASP A 359 17.95 15.57 -2.24
C ASP A 359 17.21 14.63 -1.29
N PHE A 360 16.04 14.14 -1.73
CA PHE A 360 15.27 13.16 -0.99
C PHE A 360 16.03 11.86 -0.78
N ASN A 361 16.63 11.32 -1.84
CA ASN A 361 17.42 10.08 -1.78
C ASN A 361 18.64 10.23 -0.87
N ASP A 362 19.33 11.37 -0.92
CA ASP A 362 20.46 11.67 -0.05
C ASP A 362 20.01 11.69 1.42
N LEU A 363 18.89 12.35 1.74
CA LEU A 363 18.31 12.35 3.09
C LEU A 363 17.80 10.98 3.54
N ALA A 364 17.21 10.20 2.65
CA ALA A 364 16.76 8.84 2.95
C ALA A 364 17.95 7.92 3.24
N ASN A 365 19.03 8.02 2.46
CA ASN A 365 20.28 7.31 2.72
C ASN A 365 20.92 7.76 4.04
N ALA A 366 20.95 9.06 4.33
CA ALA A 366 21.42 9.59 5.61
C ALA A 366 20.63 9.01 6.79
N THR A 367 19.31 8.94 6.66
CA THR A 367 18.44 8.31 7.66
C THR A 367 18.79 6.83 7.83
N GLY A 368 19.05 6.10 6.74
CA GLY A 368 19.55 4.73 6.77
C GLY A 368 20.88 4.59 7.53
N GLN A 369 21.82 5.53 7.37
CA GLN A 369 23.07 5.55 8.14
C GLN A 369 22.84 5.82 9.63
N ALA A 370 21.93 6.73 9.97
CA ALA A 370 21.59 7.05 11.36
C ALA A 370 20.95 5.87 12.12
N LEU A 371 20.23 4.99 11.42
CA LEU A 371 19.62 3.78 12.00
C LEU A 371 20.65 2.78 12.54
N SER A 372 21.94 2.88 12.18
CA SER A 372 22.98 2.08 12.83
C SER A 372 23.07 2.32 14.33
N GLY A 373 22.59 3.48 14.79
CA GLY A 373 22.59 3.86 16.20
C GLY A 373 23.99 4.02 16.79
N ASN A 374 25.01 4.22 15.96
CA ASN A 374 26.38 4.47 16.43
C ASN A 374 26.87 5.85 15.97
N VAL A 375 27.94 6.32 16.62
CA VAL A 375 28.50 7.67 16.36
C VAL A 375 28.93 7.82 14.90
N GLU A 376 29.47 6.78 14.28
CA GLU A 376 29.94 6.83 12.89
C GLU A 376 28.78 7.04 11.90
N GLY A 377 27.71 6.24 12.01
CA GLY A 377 26.54 6.32 11.15
C GLY A 377 25.79 7.63 11.32
N LEU A 378 25.60 8.09 12.56
CA LEU A 378 25.02 9.40 12.84
C LEU A 378 25.88 10.55 12.29
N SER A 379 27.21 10.45 12.40
CA SER A 379 28.12 11.48 11.86
C SER A 379 28.05 11.55 10.33
N LYS A 380 28.00 10.39 9.66
CA LYS A 380 27.78 10.31 8.20
C LYS A 380 26.43 10.91 7.81
N ALA A 381 25.38 10.58 8.56
CA ALA A 381 24.03 11.11 8.33
C ALA A 381 24.00 12.65 8.43
N VAL A 382 24.62 13.20 9.49
CA VAL A 382 24.77 14.65 9.69
C VAL A 382 25.51 15.29 8.53
N ALA A 383 26.65 14.73 8.10
CA ALA A 383 27.44 15.28 7.01
C ALA A 383 26.65 15.32 5.68
N ILE A 384 25.87 14.28 5.37
CA ILE A 384 25.03 14.24 4.18
C ILE A 384 23.93 15.32 4.27
N ALA A 385 23.22 15.41 5.39
CA ALA A 385 22.12 16.37 5.55
C ALA A 385 22.59 17.84 5.61
N GLN A 386 23.79 18.11 6.12
CA GLN A 386 24.37 19.46 6.17
C GLN A 386 24.77 20.02 4.80
N ASN A 387 25.07 19.15 3.83
CA ASN A 387 25.46 19.58 2.48
C ASN A 387 24.29 20.13 1.65
N LEU A 388 23.05 20.05 2.15
CA LEU A 388 21.89 20.56 1.45
C LEU A 388 21.82 22.09 1.55
N ASN A 389 21.72 22.77 0.40
CA ASN A 389 21.65 24.25 0.35
C ASN A 389 20.34 24.80 0.95
N SER A 390 20.38 26.04 1.45
CA SER A 390 19.26 26.69 2.15
C SER A 390 18.06 27.04 1.28
N ASP A 391 18.23 27.12 -0.03
CA ASP A 391 17.19 27.39 -1.03
C ASP A 391 16.39 26.13 -1.40
N ARG A 392 16.81 24.95 -0.94
CA ARG A 392 16.24 23.65 -1.32
C ARG A 392 15.00 23.30 -0.50
N PRO A 393 13.98 22.65 -1.08
CA PRO A 393 12.73 22.31 -0.38
C PRO A 393 12.91 21.46 0.89
N PHE A 394 13.89 20.55 0.90
CA PHE A 394 14.14 19.67 2.04
C PHE A 394 15.08 20.25 3.11
N TYR A 395 15.59 21.48 2.94
CA TYR A 395 16.59 22.06 3.83
C TYR A 395 16.16 22.07 5.29
N LYS A 396 14.96 22.59 5.58
CA LYS A 396 14.44 22.66 6.95
C LYS A 396 14.40 21.28 7.61
N LYS A 397 13.89 20.28 6.89
CA LYS A 397 13.82 18.90 7.37
C LYS A 397 15.22 18.31 7.62
N ALA A 398 16.17 18.61 6.74
CA ALA A 398 17.56 18.22 6.92
C ALA A 398 18.17 18.82 8.19
N GLN A 399 17.94 20.11 8.46
CA GLN A 399 18.46 20.77 9.67
C GLN A 399 17.82 20.25 10.96
N ASP A 400 16.52 19.92 10.93
CA ASP A 400 15.83 19.28 12.06
C ASP A 400 16.46 17.91 12.38
N LEU A 401 16.74 17.10 11.34
CA LEU A 401 17.44 15.82 11.48
C LEU A 401 18.87 15.99 11.99
N VAL A 402 19.61 16.96 11.47
CA VAL A 402 20.98 17.28 11.91
C VAL A 402 21.00 17.60 13.40
N THR A 403 20.08 18.46 13.86
CA THR A 403 19.99 18.85 15.28
C THR A 403 19.75 17.62 16.16
N ARG A 404 18.82 16.76 15.76
CA ARG A 404 18.52 15.52 16.47
C ARG A 404 19.71 14.56 16.50
N TRP A 405 20.34 14.28 15.36
CA TRP A 405 21.46 13.34 15.28
C TRP A 405 22.69 13.85 16.02
N GLN A 406 22.97 15.15 16.00
CA GLN A 406 24.05 15.75 16.79
C GLN A 406 23.81 15.58 18.29
N GLN A 407 22.56 15.73 18.74
CA GLN A 407 22.19 15.45 20.13
C GLN A 407 22.45 13.97 20.46
N GLU A 408 21.92 13.03 19.65
CA GLU A 408 22.13 11.60 19.87
C GLU A 408 23.61 11.19 19.90
N ILE A 409 24.48 11.84 19.10
CA ILE A 409 25.94 11.65 19.17
C ILE A 409 26.50 12.07 20.53
N ALA A 410 26.04 13.20 21.09
CA ALA A 410 26.46 13.66 22.40
C ALA A 410 26.01 12.70 23.53
N ASP A 411 24.80 12.14 23.42
CA ASP A 411 24.30 11.17 24.41
C ASP A 411 25.03 9.83 24.33
N LEU A 412 25.38 9.38 23.12
CA LEU A 412 26.22 8.20 22.94
C LEU A 412 27.59 8.34 23.62
N LYS A 413 28.19 9.53 23.59
CA LYS A 413 29.43 9.80 24.33
C LYS A 413 29.21 9.74 25.84
N THR A 414 28.06 10.22 26.31
CA THR A 414 27.67 10.15 27.72
C THR A 414 27.47 8.70 28.18
N LEU A 415 26.81 7.88 27.36
CA LEU A 415 26.62 6.44 27.59
C LEU A 415 27.95 5.68 27.60
N ASP A 416 28.87 5.98 26.67
CA ASP A 416 30.22 5.38 26.64
C ASP A 416 31.03 5.76 27.89
N LEU A 417 31.02 7.05 28.27
CA LEU A 417 31.69 7.51 29.48
C LEU A 417 31.13 6.84 30.74
N ALA A 418 29.80 6.75 30.87
CA ALA A 418 29.17 6.04 31.97
C ALA A 418 29.57 4.56 32.03
N SER A 419 29.66 3.90 30.86
CA SER A 419 30.11 2.51 30.77
C SER A 419 31.55 2.33 31.24
N ARG A 420 32.45 3.26 30.88
CA ARG A 420 33.84 3.26 31.36
C ARG A 420 33.95 3.53 32.86
N LEU A 421 33.14 4.47 33.37
CA LEU A 421 33.05 4.75 34.80
C LEU A 421 32.54 3.53 35.57
N ALA A 422 31.58 2.78 35.05
CA ALA A 422 31.06 1.58 35.69
C ALA A 422 32.00 0.37 35.62
N ALA A 423 33.00 0.38 34.72
CA ALA A 423 33.83 -0.79 34.42
C ALA A 423 34.61 -1.38 35.61
N PRO A 424 35.17 -0.57 36.56
CA PRO A 424 35.81 -1.11 37.75
C PRO A 424 34.83 -1.82 38.69
N GLY A 425 33.54 -1.50 38.62
CA GLY A 425 32.46 -2.20 39.32
C GLY A 425 32.31 -1.88 40.82
N GLY A 426 33.07 -0.94 41.38
CA GLY A 426 32.91 -0.52 42.77
C GLY A 426 31.68 0.37 42.99
N VAL A 427 31.11 0.39 44.20
CA VAL A 427 29.91 1.21 44.51
C VAL A 427 30.08 2.68 44.11
N ASN A 428 31.24 3.28 44.38
CA ASN A 428 31.50 4.68 44.01
C ASN A 428 31.59 4.88 42.49
N ASP A 429 32.17 3.92 41.77
CA ASP A 429 32.29 3.91 40.31
C ASP A 429 30.92 3.78 39.64
N LEU A 430 30.08 2.86 40.16
CA LEU A 430 28.70 2.67 39.71
C LEU A 430 27.83 3.92 39.97
N ARG A 431 28.01 4.57 41.12
CA ARG A 431 27.31 5.84 41.43
C ARG A 431 27.75 6.97 40.50
N ALA A 432 29.05 7.07 40.20
CA ALA A 432 29.56 8.04 39.23
C ALA A 432 28.99 7.80 37.83
N ALA A 433 28.91 6.53 37.40
CA ALA A 433 28.27 6.17 36.14
C ALA A 433 26.78 6.53 36.09
N ILE A 434 26.03 6.28 37.17
CA ILE A 434 24.62 6.69 37.28
C ILE A 434 24.48 8.21 37.19
N ALA A 435 25.33 8.97 37.91
CA ALA A 435 25.32 10.43 37.85
C ALA A 435 25.57 10.95 36.43
N GLN A 436 26.48 10.32 35.69
CA GLN A 436 26.73 10.65 34.28
C GLN A 436 25.49 10.35 33.42
N LEU A 437 24.85 9.19 33.58
CA LEU A 437 23.64 8.82 32.82
C LEU A 437 22.44 9.74 33.10
N GLN A 438 22.33 10.29 34.31
CA GLN A 438 21.29 11.25 34.68
C GLN A 438 21.42 12.59 33.97
N THR A 439 22.57 12.88 33.34
CA THR A 439 22.73 14.08 32.51
C THR A 439 22.00 13.97 31.16
N VAL A 440 21.62 12.76 30.73
CA VAL A 440 20.86 12.54 29.49
C VAL A 440 19.42 13.03 29.69
N PRO A 441 18.94 14.03 28.92
CA PRO A 441 17.59 14.57 29.09
C PRO A 441 16.48 13.54 28.84
N GLU A 442 15.37 13.65 29.56
CA GLU A 442 14.23 12.73 29.41
C GLU A 442 13.57 12.78 28.01
N ALA A 443 13.59 13.96 27.37
CA ALA A 443 13.08 14.17 26.01
C ALA A 443 13.99 13.57 24.92
N ASN A 444 15.15 13.03 25.29
CA ASN A 444 16.12 12.50 24.37
C ASN A 444 15.69 11.13 23.80
N PRO A 445 15.97 10.83 22.50
CA PRO A 445 15.75 9.52 21.91
C PRO A 445 16.40 8.35 22.67
N ARG A 446 17.52 8.58 23.36
CA ARG A 446 18.26 7.57 24.13
C ARG A 446 17.98 7.56 25.63
N SER A 447 17.00 8.32 26.10
CA SER A 447 16.63 8.33 27.52
C SER A 447 16.23 6.94 28.03
N ALA A 448 15.56 6.13 27.21
CA ALA A 448 15.19 4.76 27.55
C ALA A 448 16.42 3.88 27.82
N GLU A 449 17.46 4.00 26.98
CA GLU A 449 18.73 3.28 27.15
C GLU A 449 19.44 3.70 28.44
N ALA A 450 19.52 5.02 28.69
CA ALA A 450 20.10 5.56 29.91
C ALA A 450 19.38 5.06 31.18
N ARG A 451 18.04 5.10 31.21
CA ARG A 451 17.23 4.61 32.35
C ARG A 451 17.43 3.10 32.59
N ALA A 452 17.51 2.31 31.52
CA ALA A 452 17.77 0.87 31.63
C ALA A 452 19.16 0.60 32.25
N GLN A 453 20.18 1.36 31.87
CA GLN A 453 21.50 1.26 32.48
C GLN A 453 21.49 1.71 33.94
N ILE A 454 20.84 2.84 34.27
CA ILE A 454 20.70 3.32 35.66
C ILE A 454 20.05 2.25 36.54
N SER A 455 18.96 1.63 36.09
CA SER A 455 18.28 0.55 36.83
C SER A 455 19.21 -0.65 37.08
N ARG A 456 19.97 -1.06 36.05
CA ARG A 456 20.94 -2.15 36.16
C ARG A 456 22.05 -1.85 37.17
N LEU A 457 22.66 -0.66 37.08
CA LEU A 457 23.75 -0.24 37.97
C LEU A 457 23.24 -0.07 39.41
N SER A 458 22.04 0.49 39.59
CA SER A 458 21.41 0.64 40.91
C SER A 458 21.22 -0.72 41.58
N ARG A 459 20.73 -1.72 40.83
CA ARG A 459 20.60 -3.10 41.33
C ARG A 459 21.95 -3.70 41.72
N GLN A 460 23.02 -3.43 40.98
CA GLN A 460 24.36 -3.91 41.34
C GLN A 460 24.86 -3.28 42.64
N ILE A 461 24.63 -1.98 42.83
CA ILE A 461 24.95 -1.29 44.10
C ILE A 461 24.18 -1.94 45.26
N GLU A 462 22.87 -2.12 45.11
CA GLU A 462 22.03 -2.77 46.14
C GLU A 462 22.56 -4.15 46.51
N LEU A 463 22.94 -4.97 45.52
CA LEU A 463 23.51 -6.30 45.77
C LEU A 463 24.84 -6.22 46.53
N GLN A 464 25.73 -5.28 46.19
CA GLN A 464 27.01 -5.11 46.88
C GLN A 464 26.83 -4.60 48.31
N GLU A 465 25.90 -3.69 48.54
CA GLU A 465 25.62 -3.13 49.87
C GLU A 465 24.87 -4.12 50.77
N ASP A 466 23.91 -4.87 50.22
CA ASP A 466 23.00 -5.70 51.01
C ASP A 466 23.54 -7.12 51.25
N SER A 467 24.37 -7.64 50.34
CA SER A 467 24.93 -9.01 50.43
C SER A 467 25.69 -9.27 51.75
N PRO A 468 26.54 -8.37 52.27
CA PRO A 468 27.20 -8.56 53.57
C PRO A 468 26.22 -8.71 54.74
N PHE A 469 25.08 -8.02 54.73
CA PHE A 469 24.05 -8.20 55.77
C PHE A 469 23.46 -9.61 55.69
N LEU A 470 23.11 -10.07 54.49
CA LEU A 470 22.52 -11.39 54.30
C LEU A 470 23.51 -12.52 54.60
N GLN A 471 24.77 -12.37 54.19
CA GLN A 471 25.85 -13.31 54.53
C GLN A 471 26.02 -13.42 56.04
N LYS A 472 26.11 -12.28 56.75
CA LYS A 472 26.24 -12.28 58.20
C LYS A 472 25.02 -12.90 58.89
N ALA A 473 23.82 -12.64 58.37
CA ALA A 473 22.60 -13.25 58.87
C ALA A 473 22.61 -14.78 58.71
N ASN A 474 23.07 -15.29 57.56
CA ASN A 474 23.23 -16.72 57.33
C ASN A 474 24.25 -17.35 58.30
N GLU A 475 25.39 -16.70 58.54
CA GLU A 475 26.39 -17.18 59.52
C GLU A 475 25.79 -17.32 60.93
N LEU A 476 25.04 -16.31 61.37
CA LEU A 476 24.36 -16.34 62.68
C LEU A 476 23.32 -17.47 62.73
N ALA A 477 22.54 -17.65 61.66
CA ALA A 477 21.52 -18.69 61.62
C ALA A 477 22.10 -20.11 61.63
N ASN A 478 23.33 -20.29 61.13
CA ASN A 478 23.99 -21.59 61.10
C ASN A 478 24.38 -22.10 62.49
N THR A 479 24.53 -21.23 63.49
CA THR A 479 24.76 -21.64 64.89
C THR A 479 23.57 -22.43 65.45
N GLY A 480 22.35 -22.10 65.00
CA GLY A 480 21.17 -22.91 65.21
C GLY A 480 20.50 -22.79 66.58
N ASP A 481 21.00 -21.99 67.51
CA ASP A 481 20.34 -21.70 68.78
C ASP A 481 19.31 -20.55 68.66
N PRO A 482 18.34 -20.43 69.61
CA PRO A 482 17.29 -19.43 69.52
C PRO A 482 17.77 -17.97 69.47
N ASN A 483 18.86 -17.63 70.17
CA ASN A 483 19.37 -16.26 70.25
C ASN A 483 20.11 -15.90 68.96
N ALA A 484 20.88 -16.84 68.39
CA ALA A 484 21.55 -16.63 67.11
C ALA A 484 20.57 -16.52 65.94
N LEU A 485 19.46 -17.28 65.95
CA LEU A 485 18.38 -17.14 64.96
C LEU A 485 17.69 -15.77 65.06
N GLU A 486 17.50 -15.23 66.26
CA GLU A 486 16.97 -13.88 66.44
C GLU A 486 17.93 -12.80 65.93
N ALA A 487 19.22 -12.95 66.22
CA ALA A 487 20.26 -12.08 65.67
C ALA A 487 20.32 -12.15 64.13
N ALA A 488 20.16 -13.33 63.55
CA ALA A 488 20.08 -13.53 62.10
C ALA A 488 18.89 -12.77 61.49
N VAL A 489 17.71 -12.87 62.11
CA VAL A 489 16.51 -12.13 61.69
C VAL A 489 16.75 -10.62 61.76
N ALA A 490 17.31 -10.12 62.87
CA ALA A 490 17.61 -8.70 63.03
C ALA A 490 18.61 -8.20 61.97
N GLN A 491 19.62 -9.02 61.63
CA GLN A 491 20.62 -8.68 60.63
C GLN A 491 20.05 -8.65 59.20
N ALA A 492 19.26 -9.66 58.81
CA ALA A 492 18.62 -9.69 57.48
C ALA A 492 17.54 -8.61 57.33
N SER A 493 16.88 -8.20 58.42
CA SER A 493 15.87 -7.13 58.42
C SER A 493 16.45 -5.74 58.11
N ARG A 494 17.77 -5.58 58.09
CA ARG A 494 18.43 -4.35 57.63
C ARG A 494 18.27 -4.12 56.13
N ILE A 495 17.95 -5.16 55.37
CA ILE A 495 17.69 -5.08 53.94
C ILE A 495 16.27 -4.50 53.75
N GLY A 496 16.21 -3.26 53.27
CA GLY A 496 14.96 -2.50 53.13
C GLY A 496 14.03 -3.05 52.04
N GLN A 497 12.75 -2.69 52.14
CA GLN A 497 11.76 -3.02 51.12
C GLN A 497 12.11 -2.36 49.78
N GLY A 498 11.93 -3.10 48.68
CA GLY A 498 12.19 -2.61 47.32
C GLY A 498 13.62 -2.81 46.83
N ARG A 499 14.55 -3.25 47.70
CA ARG A 499 15.92 -3.57 47.30
C ARG A 499 16.04 -4.97 46.71
N ALA A 500 17.09 -5.19 45.91
CA ALA A 500 17.35 -6.43 45.18
C ALA A 500 17.26 -7.72 46.00
N LEU A 501 17.75 -7.72 47.26
CA LEU A 501 17.79 -8.91 48.12
C LEU A 501 16.61 -9.03 49.10
N TYR A 502 15.66 -8.09 49.08
CA TYR A 502 14.57 -8.05 50.06
C TYR A 502 13.75 -9.34 50.08
N GLY A 503 13.34 -9.84 48.91
CA GLY A 503 12.52 -11.06 48.82
C GLY A 503 13.24 -12.30 49.37
N GLU A 504 14.54 -12.44 49.10
CA GLU A 504 15.36 -13.51 49.65
C GLU A 504 15.50 -13.38 51.17
N ALA A 505 15.76 -12.16 51.65
CA ALA A 505 15.88 -11.86 53.08
C ALA A 505 14.59 -12.21 53.83
N GLN A 506 13.42 -11.83 53.30
CA GLN A 506 12.12 -12.14 53.93
C GLN A 506 11.86 -13.65 54.00
N THR A 507 12.19 -14.39 52.94
CA THR A 507 12.05 -15.85 52.92
C THR A 507 12.91 -16.50 54.01
N LYS A 508 14.17 -16.06 54.15
CA LYS A 508 15.08 -16.55 55.19
C LYS A 508 14.63 -16.16 56.60
N ILE A 509 14.18 -14.92 56.79
CA ILE A 509 13.62 -14.43 58.05
C ILE A 509 12.48 -15.34 58.51
N GLN A 510 11.52 -15.63 57.63
CA GLN A 510 10.40 -16.52 57.96
C GLN A 510 10.88 -17.91 58.38
N ALA A 511 11.80 -18.50 57.60
CA ALA A 511 12.35 -19.82 57.90
C ALA A 511 13.08 -19.87 59.27
N TRP A 512 13.81 -18.81 59.62
CA TRP A 512 14.50 -18.72 60.90
C TRP A 512 13.56 -18.48 62.08
N ILE A 513 12.52 -17.66 61.90
CA ILE A 513 11.45 -17.50 62.89
C ILE A 513 10.80 -18.85 63.16
N ASP A 514 10.47 -19.60 62.12
CA ASP A 514 9.83 -20.91 62.25
C ASP A 514 10.73 -21.92 62.98
N ARG A 515 12.02 -21.98 62.59
CA ARG A 515 13.01 -22.85 63.24
C ARG A 515 13.18 -22.49 64.72
N ARG A 516 13.25 -21.20 65.04
CA ARG A 516 13.34 -20.72 66.42
C ARG A 516 12.10 -21.13 67.23
N GLN A 517 10.91 -20.94 66.68
CA GLN A 517 9.66 -21.35 67.34
C GLN A 517 9.63 -22.86 67.61
N ARG A 518 10.02 -23.69 66.63
CA ARG A 518 10.13 -25.15 66.85
C ARG A 518 11.11 -25.46 67.98
N LEU A 519 12.30 -24.87 68.01
CA LEU A 519 13.27 -25.11 69.09
C LEU A 519 12.75 -24.71 70.48
N GLN A 520 11.98 -23.63 70.56
CA GLN A 520 11.37 -23.17 71.82
C GLN A 520 10.20 -24.07 72.26
N ASP A 521 9.38 -24.51 71.30
CA ASP A 521 8.10 -25.14 71.59
C ASP A 521 8.20 -26.69 71.65
N GLN A 522 9.19 -27.29 70.98
CA GLN A 522 9.39 -28.75 70.91
C GLN A 522 9.52 -29.40 72.28
N PRO A 523 10.29 -28.85 73.26
CA PRO A 523 10.41 -29.48 74.58
C PRO A 523 9.07 -29.60 75.32
N PHE A 524 8.13 -28.65 75.11
CA PHE A 524 6.79 -28.76 75.69
C PHE A 524 6.00 -29.88 75.03
N LEU A 525 6.07 -30.00 73.70
CA LEU A 525 5.36 -31.06 72.98
C LEU A 525 5.92 -32.44 73.33
N ASP A 526 7.24 -32.60 73.36
CA ASP A 526 7.90 -33.85 73.72
C ASP A 526 7.55 -34.25 75.15
N ARG A 527 7.58 -33.30 76.09
CA ARG A 527 7.19 -33.56 77.49
C ARG A 527 5.71 -33.94 77.59
N ALA A 528 4.83 -33.28 76.84
CA ALA A 528 3.41 -33.61 76.80
C ALA A 528 3.19 -35.03 76.28
N GLN A 529 3.89 -35.43 75.22
CA GLN A 529 3.81 -36.79 74.66
C GLN A 529 4.31 -37.85 75.64
N GLN A 530 5.40 -37.58 76.38
CA GLN A 530 5.88 -38.47 77.44
C GLN A 530 4.85 -38.64 78.56
N LEU A 531 4.23 -37.55 79.01
CA LEU A 531 3.18 -37.59 80.03
C LEU A 531 1.98 -38.43 79.56
N ALA A 532 1.55 -38.25 78.32
CA ALA A 532 0.46 -39.04 77.75
C ALA A 532 0.81 -40.53 77.63
N ALA A 533 2.03 -40.84 77.20
CA ALA A 533 2.50 -42.23 77.11
C ALA A 533 2.57 -42.92 78.47
N SER A 534 2.77 -42.16 79.56
CA SER A 534 2.72 -42.66 80.94
C SER A 534 1.31 -42.78 81.53
N GLY A 535 0.26 -42.47 80.75
CA GLY A 535 -1.14 -42.48 81.19
C GLY A 535 -1.60 -41.19 81.89
N ASN A 536 -0.73 -40.20 82.07
CA ASN A 536 -1.08 -38.91 82.67
C ASN A 536 -1.61 -37.93 81.60
N LEU A 537 -2.81 -38.21 81.10
CA LEU A 537 -3.42 -37.46 80.00
C LEU A 537 -3.77 -36.02 80.38
N THR A 538 -4.19 -35.77 81.62
CA THR A 538 -4.54 -34.42 82.07
C THR A 538 -3.33 -33.49 82.06
N GLU A 539 -2.19 -33.93 82.62
CA GLU A 539 -0.96 -33.12 82.59
C GLU A 539 -0.37 -33.00 81.17
N ALA A 540 -0.52 -34.03 80.33
CA ALA A 540 -0.12 -33.98 78.94
C ALA A 540 -0.86 -32.86 78.17
N ILE A 541 -2.18 -32.77 78.36
CA ILE A 541 -3.01 -31.72 77.75
C ILE A 541 -2.56 -30.33 78.22
N GLU A 542 -2.36 -30.14 79.52
CA GLU A 542 -1.89 -28.87 80.08
C GLU A 542 -0.49 -28.48 79.56
N MET A 543 0.41 -29.45 79.41
CA MET A 543 1.75 -29.20 78.87
C MET A 543 1.70 -28.80 77.39
N ALA A 544 0.90 -29.48 76.57
CA ALA A 544 0.72 -29.13 75.16
C ALA A 544 0.01 -27.77 74.96
N ARG A 545 -0.89 -27.38 75.87
CA ARG A 545 -1.56 -26.06 75.86
C ARG A 545 -0.59 -24.88 76.02
N ARG A 546 0.63 -25.10 76.50
CA ARG A 546 1.67 -24.07 76.56
C ARG A 546 2.10 -23.57 75.18
N ILE A 547 1.90 -24.38 74.14
CA ILE A 547 2.15 -24.00 72.75
C ILE A 547 0.97 -23.14 72.27
N ARG A 548 1.24 -21.85 72.06
CA ARG A 548 0.20 -20.85 71.75
C ARG A 548 -0.28 -20.91 70.29
N PRO A 549 -1.52 -20.45 70.00
CA PRO A 549 -1.99 -20.26 68.64
C PRO A 549 -1.04 -19.38 67.80
N GLY A 550 -0.89 -19.70 66.53
CA GLY A 550 0.01 -18.99 65.61
C GLY A 550 1.49 -19.41 65.70
N ARG A 551 1.83 -20.38 66.56
CA ARG A 551 3.14 -21.03 66.59
C ARG A 551 3.21 -22.19 65.61
N VAL A 552 4.41 -22.49 65.12
CA VAL A 552 4.64 -23.57 64.14
C VAL A 552 4.18 -24.96 64.63
N LEU A 553 4.31 -25.27 65.92
CA LEU A 553 3.90 -26.57 66.47
C LEU A 553 2.46 -26.60 66.99
N TYR A 554 1.70 -25.50 66.84
CA TYR A 554 0.38 -25.38 67.43
C TYR A 554 -0.60 -26.42 66.90
N ASP A 555 -0.64 -26.65 65.59
CA ASP A 555 -1.60 -27.61 65.01
C ASP A 555 -1.31 -29.05 65.45
N GLN A 556 -0.03 -29.40 65.56
CA GLN A 556 0.40 -30.69 66.08
C GLN A 556 0.03 -30.84 67.57
N ALA A 557 0.26 -29.80 68.37
CA ALA A 557 -0.13 -29.77 69.77
C ALA A 557 -1.66 -29.90 69.94
N ARG A 558 -2.43 -29.16 69.14
CA ARG A 558 -3.90 -29.18 69.14
C ARG A 558 -4.45 -30.54 68.74
N SER A 559 -3.86 -31.19 67.73
CA SER A 559 -4.23 -32.55 67.34
C SER A 559 -3.97 -33.54 68.48
N SER A 560 -2.81 -33.44 69.14
CA SER A 560 -2.46 -34.31 70.28
C SER A 560 -3.43 -34.11 71.45
N ILE A 561 -3.73 -32.84 71.80
CA ILE A 561 -4.70 -32.49 72.84
C ILE A 561 -6.06 -33.12 72.56
N ARG A 562 -6.56 -33.06 71.33
CA ARG A 562 -7.87 -33.65 70.97
C ARG A 562 -7.90 -35.16 71.21
N ILE A 563 -6.83 -35.86 70.84
CA ILE A 563 -6.73 -37.32 71.03
C ILE A 563 -6.74 -37.64 72.53
N TRP A 564 -5.90 -36.96 73.30
CA TRP A 564 -5.80 -37.20 74.75
C TRP A 564 -7.06 -36.82 75.51
N ASP A 565 -7.78 -35.78 75.07
CA ASP A 565 -9.04 -35.35 75.67
C ASP A 565 -10.13 -36.43 75.52
N VAL A 566 -10.27 -37.00 74.32
CA VAL A 566 -11.20 -38.12 74.06
C VAL A 566 -10.83 -39.36 74.87
N GLN A 567 -9.53 -39.68 74.94
CA GLN A 567 -9.06 -40.83 75.72
C GLN A 567 -9.33 -40.63 77.21
N SER A 568 -9.03 -39.45 77.75
CA SER A 568 -9.26 -39.11 79.15
C SER A 568 -10.74 -39.18 79.53
N GLN A 569 -11.63 -38.67 78.67
CA GLN A 569 -13.08 -38.78 78.88
C GLN A 569 -13.58 -40.22 78.78
N SER A 570 -13.04 -41.02 77.85
CA SER A 570 -13.36 -42.45 77.74
C SER A 570 -12.95 -43.23 78.99
N GLU A 571 -11.76 -42.94 79.54
CA GLU A 571 -11.24 -43.55 80.77
C GLU A 571 -12.14 -43.23 81.97
N GLN A 572 -12.46 -41.94 82.16
CA GLN A 572 -13.35 -41.49 83.24
C GLN A 572 -14.77 -42.04 83.10
N GLY A 573 -15.32 -42.05 81.88
CA GLY A 573 -16.66 -42.56 81.60
C GLY A 573 -16.78 -44.06 81.87
N LEU A 574 -15.80 -44.86 81.43
CA LEU A 574 -15.79 -46.31 81.69
C LEU A 574 -15.56 -46.63 83.17
N GLN A 575 -14.72 -45.86 83.87
CA GLN A 575 -14.56 -46.01 85.33
C GLN A 575 -15.85 -45.68 86.08
N SER A 576 -16.52 -44.60 85.71
CA SER A 576 -17.81 -44.22 86.29
C SER A 576 -18.87 -45.29 86.02
N ALA A 577 -18.92 -45.83 84.79
CA ALA A 577 -19.78 -46.94 84.44
C ALA A 577 -19.55 -48.16 85.35
N ARG A 578 -18.28 -48.52 85.58
CA ARG A 578 -17.92 -49.63 86.49
C ARG A 578 -18.37 -49.38 87.92
N GLN A 579 -18.18 -48.18 88.45
CA GLN A 579 -18.62 -47.83 89.81
C GLN A 579 -20.15 -47.91 89.94
N VAL A 580 -20.91 -47.43 88.96
CA VAL A 580 -22.37 -47.54 88.96
C VAL A 580 -22.80 -49.02 88.94
N ALA A 581 -22.10 -49.86 88.17
CA ALA A 581 -22.40 -51.30 88.10
C ALA A 581 -22.18 -52.05 89.43
N GLU A 582 -21.37 -51.52 90.37
CA GLU A 582 -21.11 -52.15 91.67
C GLU A 582 -22.37 -52.28 92.54
N ALA A 583 -23.39 -51.43 92.33
CA ALA A 583 -24.66 -51.53 93.05
C ALA A 583 -25.42 -52.83 92.73
N GLY A 584 -25.12 -53.50 91.61
CA GLY A 584 -25.63 -54.83 91.29
C GLY A 584 -27.12 -54.94 90.95
N THR A 585 -27.87 -53.84 90.95
CA THR A 585 -29.30 -53.83 90.58
C THR A 585 -29.49 -53.71 89.06
N ALA A 586 -30.66 -54.12 88.56
CA ALA A 586 -30.97 -54.04 87.14
C ALA A 586 -30.90 -52.59 86.61
N GLU A 587 -31.37 -51.61 87.39
CA GLU A 587 -31.34 -50.18 87.04
C GLU A 587 -29.90 -49.63 87.01
N ALA A 588 -29.07 -50.03 87.97
CA ALA A 588 -27.69 -49.59 88.03
C ALA A 588 -26.87 -50.19 86.89
N LEU A 589 -27.08 -51.46 86.55
CA LEU A 589 -26.43 -52.10 85.41
C LEU A 589 -26.88 -51.50 84.07
N GLU A 590 -28.16 -51.16 83.91
CA GLU A 590 -28.66 -50.44 82.73
C GLU A 590 -27.97 -49.07 82.58
N MET A 591 -27.86 -48.31 83.68
CA MET A 591 -27.16 -47.03 83.69
C MET A 591 -25.67 -47.19 83.38
N ALA A 592 -25.00 -48.18 83.96
CA ALA A 592 -23.61 -48.51 83.67
C ALA A 592 -23.38 -48.84 82.19
N ILE A 593 -24.26 -49.67 81.60
CA ILE A 593 -24.26 -49.98 80.16
C ILE A 593 -24.40 -48.70 79.33
N SER A 594 -25.30 -47.79 79.71
CA SER A 594 -25.49 -46.52 78.99
C SER A 594 -24.23 -45.65 79.00
N LEU A 595 -23.50 -45.62 80.12
CA LEU A 595 -22.25 -44.88 80.28
C LEU A 595 -21.10 -45.53 79.49
N ALA A 596 -20.97 -46.86 79.53
CA ALA A 596 -19.96 -47.57 78.76
C ALA A 596 -20.18 -47.46 77.24
N ARG A 597 -21.43 -47.30 76.79
CA ARG A 597 -21.76 -47.05 75.37
C ARG A 597 -21.33 -45.68 74.87
N GLN A 598 -21.05 -44.73 75.76
CA GLN A 598 -20.54 -43.41 75.39
C GLN A 598 -19.04 -43.46 75.03
N VAL A 599 -18.35 -44.56 75.33
CA VAL A 599 -16.96 -44.78 74.89
C VAL A 599 -16.94 -44.91 73.37
N PRO A 600 -16.30 -43.98 72.63
CA PRO A 600 -16.33 -43.98 71.17
C PRO A 600 -15.73 -45.25 70.57
N ASP A 601 -16.22 -45.68 69.39
CA ASP A 601 -15.75 -46.90 68.73
C ASP A 601 -14.24 -46.88 68.39
N GLY A 602 -13.67 -45.69 68.16
CA GLY A 602 -12.23 -45.50 67.92
C GLY A 602 -11.37 -45.39 69.18
N SER A 603 -11.96 -45.49 70.38
CA SER A 603 -11.23 -45.41 71.65
C SER A 603 -10.44 -46.70 71.91
N SER A 604 -9.24 -46.59 72.48
CA SER A 604 -8.47 -47.76 72.93
C SER A 604 -9.19 -48.58 74.00
N LEU A 605 -10.15 -47.98 74.70
CA LEU A 605 -10.98 -48.64 75.71
C LEU A 605 -12.23 -49.31 75.17
N ARG A 606 -12.48 -49.25 73.85
CA ARG A 606 -13.72 -49.76 73.28
C ARG A 606 -13.94 -51.25 73.51
N SER A 607 -12.88 -52.06 73.44
CA SER A 607 -12.96 -53.50 73.75
C SER A 607 -13.41 -53.73 75.19
N GLN A 608 -12.75 -53.06 76.14
CA GLN A 608 -13.08 -53.17 77.57
C GLN A 608 -14.50 -52.69 77.87
N ALA A 609 -14.95 -51.62 77.21
CA ALA A 609 -16.32 -51.13 77.34
C ALA A 609 -17.33 -52.13 76.79
N THR A 610 -17.02 -52.78 75.66
CA THR A 610 -17.88 -53.82 75.05
C THR A 610 -17.97 -55.05 75.94
N GLU A 611 -16.83 -55.52 76.46
CA GLU A 611 -16.78 -56.63 77.41
C GLU A 611 -17.61 -56.35 78.67
N ALA A 612 -17.47 -55.15 79.24
CA ALA A 612 -18.26 -54.73 80.40
C ALA A 612 -19.78 -54.70 80.08
N ILE A 613 -20.17 -54.19 78.91
CA ILE A 613 -21.57 -54.16 78.47
C ILE A 613 -22.13 -55.58 78.34
N GLU A 614 -21.40 -56.52 77.77
CA GLU A 614 -21.82 -57.92 77.66
C GLU A 614 -22.01 -58.56 79.04
N GLU A 615 -21.03 -58.37 79.94
CA GLU A 615 -21.07 -58.91 81.29
C GLU A 615 -22.28 -58.37 82.08
N TRP A 616 -22.49 -57.05 82.07
CA TRP A 616 -23.62 -56.43 82.77
C TRP A 616 -24.96 -56.84 82.16
N SER A 617 -25.03 -57.00 80.84
CA SER A 617 -26.24 -57.48 80.15
C SER A 617 -26.58 -58.92 80.56
N GLN A 618 -25.58 -59.78 80.74
CA GLN A 618 -25.76 -61.13 81.27
C GLN A 618 -26.24 -61.12 82.73
N ARG A 619 -25.72 -60.22 83.57
CA ARG A 619 -26.20 -60.07 84.95
C ARG A 619 -27.66 -59.58 85.01
N ILE A 620 -28.06 -58.61 84.18
CA ILE A 620 -29.46 -58.18 84.07
C ILE A 620 -30.37 -59.36 83.66
N LEU A 621 -29.91 -60.20 82.72
CA LEU A 621 -30.64 -61.42 82.31
C LEU A 621 -30.86 -62.34 83.52
N ALA A 622 -29.81 -62.63 84.28
CA ALA A 622 -29.91 -63.47 85.47
C ALA A 622 -30.88 -62.90 86.52
N ILE A 623 -30.82 -61.59 86.81
CA ILE A 623 -31.74 -60.93 87.75
C ILE A 623 -33.19 -61.03 87.25
N GLY A 624 -33.43 -60.79 85.96
CA GLY A 624 -34.76 -60.93 85.37
C GLY A 624 -35.30 -62.35 85.46
N MET A 625 -34.46 -63.36 85.21
CA MET A 625 -34.83 -64.77 85.37
C MET A 625 -35.18 -65.12 86.82
N GLU A 626 -34.40 -64.64 87.79
CA GLU A 626 -34.68 -64.84 89.21
C GLU A 626 -36.02 -64.20 89.62
N GLN A 627 -36.25 -62.95 89.21
CA GLN A 627 -37.49 -62.21 89.48
C GLN A 627 -38.73 -62.92 88.92
N SER A 628 -38.60 -63.64 87.80
CA SER A 628 -39.73 -64.30 87.10
C SER A 628 -40.48 -65.31 87.97
N SER A 629 -39.82 -65.87 88.99
CA SER A 629 -40.44 -66.78 89.95
C SER A 629 -41.47 -66.12 90.87
N SER A 630 -41.38 -64.80 91.05
CA SER A 630 -42.22 -64.03 91.98
C SER A 630 -43.08 -62.98 91.28
N ASP A 631 -42.55 -62.32 90.25
CA ASP A 631 -43.23 -61.30 89.45
C ASP A 631 -42.80 -61.39 87.99
N LEU A 632 -43.64 -62.03 87.17
CA LEU A 632 -43.39 -62.21 85.75
C LEU A 632 -43.40 -60.87 84.99
N ALA A 633 -44.24 -59.91 85.40
CA ALA A 633 -44.33 -58.60 84.74
C ALA A 633 -43.09 -57.75 85.04
N GLY A 634 -42.62 -57.76 86.29
CA GLY A 634 -41.36 -57.15 86.71
C GLY A 634 -40.14 -57.79 86.02
N ALA A 635 -40.11 -59.12 85.89
CA ALA A 635 -39.07 -59.84 85.16
C ALA A 635 -38.98 -59.44 83.68
N ILE A 636 -40.12 -59.33 82.99
CA ILE A 636 -40.18 -58.81 81.61
C ILE A 636 -39.60 -57.38 81.53
N ALA A 637 -39.95 -56.52 82.49
CA ALA A 637 -39.44 -55.14 82.54
C ALA A 637 -37.92 -55.09 82.74
N ILE A 638 -37.35 -55.98 83.56
CA ILE A 638 -35.90 -56.11 83.76
C ILE A 638 -35.22 -56.60 82.47
N LEU A 639 -35.75 -57.64 81.82
CA LEU A 639 -35.17 -58.17 80.58
C LEU A 639 -35.21 -57.17 79.42
N LYS A 640 -36.20 -56.27 79.39
CA LYS A 640 -36.28 -55.18 78.39
C LYS A 640 -35.14 -54.16 78.50
N LYS A 641 -34.43 -54.10 79.63
CA LYS A 641 -33.25 -53.22 79.84
C LYS A 641 -31.98 -53.77 79.18
N ILE A 642 -31.95 -55.05 78.81
CA ILE A 642 -30.82 -55.63 78.08
C ILE A 642 -30.79 -55.02 76.69
N PRO A 643 -29.66 -54.46 76.27
CA PRO A 643 -29.66 -53.66 75.07
C PRO A 643 -29.38 -54.50 73.82
N ALA A 644 -29.91 -54.03 72.69
CA ALA A 644 -29.67 -54.66 71.39
C ALA A 644 -28.18 -54.69 71.03
N GLY A 645 -27.76 -55.79 70.39
CA GLY A 645 -26.37 -56.04 69.99
C GLY A 645 -25.54 -56.85 70.98
N THR A 646 -26.09 -57.15 72.17
CA THR A 646 -25.44 -58.03 73.15
C THR A 646 -25.87 -59.49 72.97
N ARG A 647 -25.07 -60.44 73.47
CA ARG A 647 -25.40 -61.88 73.37
C ARG A 647 -26.67 -62.22 74.14
N SER A 648 -26.81 -61.66 75.34
CA SER A 648 -27.96 -61.87 76.24
C SER A 648 -29.28 -61.30 75.68
N PHE A 649 -29.23 -60.43 74.66
CA PHE A 649 -30.43 -59.77 74.12
C PHE A 649 -31.39 -60.73 73.43
N GLN A 650 -30.88 -61.67 72.63
CA GLN A 650 -31.73 -62.61 71.90
C GLN A 650 -32.42 -63.57 72.86
N GLU A 651 -31.68 -64.04 73.87
CA GLU A 651 -32.22 -64.89 74.93
C GLU A 651 -33.31 -64.15 75.71
N ALA A 652 -33.02 -62.92 76.14
CA ALA A 652 -33.99 -62.06 76.81
C ALA A 652 -35.28 -61.88 75.99
N ARG A 653 -35.16 -61.58 74.69
CA ARG A 653 -36.30 -61.42 73.78
C ARG A 653 -37.16 -62.67 73.67
N SER A 654 -36.52 -63.83 73.51
CA SER A 654 -37.25 -65.09 73.41
C SER A 654 -38.06 -65.37 74.67
N GLN A 655 -37.48 -65.08 75.84
CA GLN A 655 -38.13 -65.32 77.13
C GLN A 655 -39.24 -64.32 77.42
N ILE A 656 -39.03 -63.04 77.08
CA ILE A 656 -40.08 -62.02 77.13
C ILE A 656 -41.29 -62.48 76.30
N GLN A 657 -41.09 -63.00 75.08
CA GLN A 657 -42.19 -63.44 74.21
C GLN A 657 -42.98 -64.60 74.82
N VAL A 658 -42.29 -65.60 75.39
CA VAL A 658 -42.93 -66.73 76.07
C VAL A 658 -43.74 -66.24 77.28
N TRP A 659 -43.16 -65.36 78.09
CA TRP A 659 -43.83 -64.83 79.27
C TRP A 659 -45.03 -63.93 78.91
N GLU A 660 -44.92 -63.07 77.89
CA GLU A 660 -46.03 -62.23 77.42
C GLU A 660 -47.20 -63.07 76.87
N GLN A 661 -46.94 -64.19 76.19
CA GLN A 661 -47.98 -65.12 75.75
C GLN A 661 -48.67 -65.84 76.91
N SER A 662 -47.90 -66.19 77.96
CA SER A 662 -48.46 -66.82 79.16
C SER A 662 -49.37 -65.88 79.97
N LEU A 663 -49.08 -64.57 79.93
CA LEU A 663 -49.90 -63.54 80.58
C LEU A 663 -51.15 -63.19 79.77
N ASN A 664 -51.23 -63.58 78.48
CA ASN A 664 -52.32 -63.18 77.57
C ASN A 664 -52.66 -64.28 76.52
N PRO A 665 -53.29 -65.40 76.93
CA PRO A 665 -53.61 -66.51 76.02
C PRO A 665 -54.73 -66.15 75.00
N PRO A 666 -54.68 -66.64 73.75
CA PRO A 666 -55.66 -66.31 72.71
C PRO A 666 -57.06 -66.90 72.98
N ALA A 667 -58.12 -66.11 72.72
CA ALA A 667 -59.53 -66.44 73.00
C ALA A 667 -60.14 -67.47 72.02
N ALA A 668 -61.02 -68.35 72.53
CA ALA A 668 -61.64 -69.49 71.83
C ALA A 668 -62.76 -69.11 70.82
N GLU A 669 -62.91 -69.92 69.76
CA GLU A 669 -63.81 -69.74 68.60
C GLU A 669 -65.18 -70.46 68.79
N PRO A 670 -66.35 -69.92 68.32
CA PRO A 670 -67.70 -70.43 68.62
C PRO A 670 -68.33 -71.36 67.55
N GLU A 671 -69.26 -72.24 67.97
CA GLU A 671 -70.00 -73.26 67.17
C GLU A 671 -71.03 -72.72 66.16
N PRO A 672 -71.37 -73.48 65.08
CA PRO A 672 -72.58 -73.28 64.25
C PRO A 672 -73.65 -74.40 64.37
N PRO A 673 -74.94 -74.16 64.03
CA PRO A 673 -76.07 -75.06 64.38
C PRO A 673 -76.58 -76.05 63.29
N VAL A 674 -77.35 -77.03 63.79
CA VAL A 674 -78.01 -78.28 63.27
C VAL A 674 -78.83 -78.18 61.95
N PRO A 675 -79.06 -79.27 61.16
CA PRO A 675 -80.29 -80.12 61.26
C PRO A 675 -80.17 -81.64 60.82
N PRO A 676 -81.22 -82.51 60.98
CA PRO A 676 -81.11 -83.99 60.99
C PRO A 676 -81.56 -84.76 59.72
N GLU A 677 -81.35 -86.10 59.75
CA GLU A 677 -81.84 -87.23 58.88
C GLU A 677 -81.31 -87.31 57.43
N THR A 678 -81.01 -88.46 56.79
CA THR A 678 -80.63 -89.86 57.08
C THR A 678 -80.36 -90.50 55.70
N GLU A 679 -79.32 -91.34 55.55
CA GLU A 679 -79.38 -92.71 54.99
C GLU A 679 -77.97 -93.30 54.77
N PRO A 680 -77.81 -94.65 54.78
CA PRO A 680 -76.65 -95.27 55.41
C PRO A 680 -75.79 -96.15 54.49
N SER A 681 -74.72 -96.69 55.09
CA SER A 681 -74.12 -98.00 54.81
C SER A 681 -73.31 -98.14 53.51
N SER A 682 -71.98 -98.23 53.66
CA SER A 682 -71.28 -99.54 53.71
C SER A 682 -69.77 -99.32 53.90
N SER A 683 -69.18 -100.08 54.83
CA SER A 683 -67.74 -100.30 55.03
C SER A 683 -67.08 -100.96 53.79
N PRO A 684 -65.83 -101.52 53.80
CA PRO A 684 -64.80 -101.61 54.84
C PRO A 684 -63.34 -101.50 54.31
N ASN A 685 -62.40 -101.76 55.22
CA ASN A 685 -61.13 -102.47 55.01
C ASN A 685 -59.97 -101.68 54.40
N ARG A 686 -58.92 -101.47 55.21
CA ARG A 686 -57.80 -102.41 55.51
C ARG A 686 -56.88 -102.54 54.31
N PHE A 687 -55.62 -102.17 54.47
CA PHE A 687 -54.58 -103.11 54.87
C PHE A 687 -53.53 -102.41 55.73
#